data_AF-A0A7X7B836-F1
#
_entry.id   AF-A0A7X7B836-F1
#
_cell.length_a   1.000
_cell.length_b   1.000
_cell.length_c   1.000
_cell.angle_alpha   90.00
_cell.angle_beta   90.00
_cell.angle_gamma   90.00
#
_symmetry.space_group_name_H-M   'P 1'
#
loop_
_entity.id
_entity.type
_entity.pdbx_description
1 polymer ?
#
loop_
_entity_poly.entity_id
_entity_poly.type
_entity_poly.pdbx_seq_one_letter_code
_entity_poly.pdbx_strand_id
1 'polypeptide(L)'
;MSKGKGKTRTKKTKSKTSSPASVVRVSGRLANLLDHVKQALYHEGLTYEELYRRMQEKLPAWEPEKLERDLKRCLGNNISFNFKKEMWQMDKSGNPGNDPFYQYLMTMGYPVTFRELLSLAQENGLGSTVVREQDFAYDGRFIRLKNGKWALTYWQVVWEVGTQELNQAARLIQKRQGPVSINYLAQELLGLGVSETNLAHALSKDTRFLEVAPGQWYLKSLLDALIADLSAPDEFAFIRQVEINALQEAELMLIIEEADASRREYILSSWDLEKGVLRLSKRMIEIFEPIDRVAYLKVATGNGELGVWFLKEQKYLAGLGPWFEEYGLEPGSKVEVSPSQEPGYIELKPSREREAEVFAEGLRVKKLVKLKKECSVTPRPLEEVCTEILQLYPKGLDLDTLGTLVGLIAGTHREELLDLLEHHPYFEQDKQGTWYCNLTMRQAYLDWQKERQEILASLESYRQQVAVTTEEFNTLYEIKTSLEEELAYLQDHHRHEEALFQAKIEELSATNEHLTLENNRLKNEYALLEQKQQELLEHVEHQGSQLVTLRTEKNKLKVKLEQTENRAMQLQSTLNQLMEDAQREVDRLKKEVVSKTHQLESLQYANKELQRNLARLHEERRQMKRQATSWPVRILMFFSGLMDRRKTIGG
;
A
#
# COMPACT_ATOMS: atom_id res chain seq x y z
N MET A 1 142.84 -26.99 32.09
CA MET A 1 142.41 -26.49 30.76
C MET A 1 141.21 -25.57 30.93
N SER A 2 141.06 -24.54 30.10
CA SER A 2 139.94 -23.58 30.17
C SER A 2 138.93 -23.81 29.04
N LYS A 3 137.63 -23.78 29.35
CA LYS A 3 136.53 -23.52 28.40
C LYS A 3 135.46 -22.67 29.11
N GLY A 4 134.94 -21.65 28.41
CA GLY A 4 134.22 -20.53 29.01
C GLY A 4 132.72 -20.72 29.20
N LYS A 5 132.13 -19.92 30.11
CA LYS A 5 130.68 -19.82 30.32
C LYS A 5 130.05 -18.90 29.26
N GLY A 6 129.33 -19.47 28.28
CA GLY A 6 128.53 -18.71 27.33
C GLY A 6 127.23 -18.20 27.96
N LYS A 7 127.00 -16.87 27.95
CA LYS A 7 125.70 -16.28 28.35
C LYS A 7 124.75 -16.22 27.16
N THR A 8 123.74 -17.10 27.11
CA THR A 8 122.64 -17.01 26.15
C THR A 8 121.74 -15.80 26.46
N ARG A 9 121.72 -14.82 25.56
CA ARG A 9 120.98 -13.56 25.72
C ARG A 9 119.68 -13.61 24.90
N THR A 10 118.57 -13.95 25.55
CA THR A 10 117.26 -14.09 24.90
C THR A 10 116.76 -12.76 24.31
N LYS A 11 116.69 -12.69 22.96
CA LYS A 11 116.02 -11.59 22.26
C LYS A 11 114.50 -11.71 22.48
N LYS A 12 113.91 -10.79 23.26
CA LYS A 12 112.45 -10.56 23.20
C LYS A 12 112.11 -9.89 21.86
N THR A 13 111.56 -10.66 20.93
CA THR A 13 110.85 -10.14 19.76
C THR A 13 109.60 -9.39 20.21
N LYS A 14 109.45 -8.12 19.81
CA LYS A 14 108.20 -7.37 19.99
C LYS A 14 107.22 -7.77 18.89
N SER A 15 106.31 -8.70 19.19
CA SER A 15 105.14 -8.99 18.34
C SER A 15 104.16 -7.82 18.40
N LYS A 16 104.34 -6.84 17.51
CA LYS A 16 103.42 -5.70 17.33
C LYS A 16 102.23 -6.13 16.45
N THR A 17 101.37 -6.96 17.00
CA THR A 17 100.05 -7.32 16.45
C THR A 17 99.04 -7.23 17.57
N SER A 18 98.53 -6.03 17.80
CA SER A 18 97.34 -5.84 18.64
C SER A 18 96.16 -6.52 17.94
N SER A 19 95.54 -7.49 18.62
CA SER A 19 94.26 -8.05 18.22
C SER A 19 93.28 -6.91 17.89
N PRO A 20 92.42 -7.03 16.87
CA PRO A 20 91.32 -6.09 16.71
C PRO A 20 90.49 -6.12 17.99
N ALA A 21 90.30 -4.96 18.63
CA ALA A 21 89.45 -4.86 19.80
C ALA A 21 88.04 -5.34 19.43
N SER A 22 87.39 -6.12 20.30
CA SER A 22 86.04 -6.61 20.07
C SER A 22 85.10 -5.44 19.81
N VAL A 23 84.53 -5.39 18.61
CA VAL A 23 83.69 -4.27 18.17
C VAL A 23 82.45 -4.22 19.06
N VAL A 24 82.45 -3.27 19.99
CA VAL A 24 81.35 -3.07 20.93
C VAL A 24 80.11 -2.65 20.13
N ARG A 25 79.06 -3.47 20.19
CA ARG A 25 77.76 -3.20 19.59
C ARG A 25 76.83 -2.63 20.64
N VAL A 26 76.18 -1.51 20.34
CA VAL A 26 75.25 -0.84 21.27
C VAL A 26 73.96 -0.49 20.55
N SER A 27 72.81 -0.70 21.18
CA SER A 27 71.53 -0.27 20.61
C SER A 27 71.34 1.23 20.82
N GLY A 28 70.93 1.93 19.77
CA GLY A 28 70.47 3.31 19.86
C GLY A 28 70.01 3.86 18.51
N ARG A 29 69.81 5.17 18.46
CA ARG A 29 69.76 5.97 17.22
C ARG A 29 70.61 7.22 17.47
N LEU A 30 71.47 7.61 16.54
CA LEU A 30 72.33 8.79 16.71
C LEU A 30 71.48 10.07 16.81
N ALA A 31 71.90 11.01 17.65
CA ALA A 31 71.04 12.14 18.03
C ALA A 31 70.86 13.18 16.91
N ASN A 32 71.91 13.43 16.12
CA ASN A 32 71.99 14.52 15.15
C ASN A 32 72.98 14.20 14.01
N LEU A 33 72.99 15.04 12.95
CA LEU A 33 73.87 14.90 11.79
C LEU A 33 75.36 14.85 12.16
N LEU A 34 75.80 15.65 13.14
CA LEU A 34 77.20 15.68 13.59
C LEU A 34 77.65 14.30 14.13
N ASP A 35 76.81 13.60 14.88
CA ASP A 35 77.10 12.24 15.36
C ASP A 35 77.21 11.23 14.20
N HIS A 36 76.33 11.33 13.19
CA HIS A 36 76.41 10.51 11.97
C HIS A 36 77.73 10.76 11.20
N VAL A 37 78.16 12.01 11.08
CA VAL A 37 79.40 12.40 10.42
C VAL A 37 80.63 11.94 11.20
N LYS A 38 80.63 12.08 12.53
CA LYS A 38 81.70 11.53 13.40
C LYS A 38 81.87 10.03 13.17
N GLN A 39 80.79 9.25 13.19
CA GLN A 39 80.86 7.80 13.00
C GLN A 39 81.35 7.42 11.59
N ALA A 40 80.93 8.16 10.55
CA ALA A 40 81.40 7.93 9.18
C ALA A 40 82.91 8.22 9.00
N LEU A 41 83.40 9.33 9.58
CA LEU A 41 84.80 9.76 9.49
C LEU A 41 85.72 9.12 10.54
N TYR A 42 85.21 8.18 11.35
CA TYR A 42 86.03 7.50 12.36
C TYR A 42 87.00 6.50 11.72
N HIS A 43 86.54 5.66 10.80
CA HIS A 43 87.34 4.56 10.29
C HIS A 43 88.25 4.99 9.14
N GLU A 44 87.73 5.83 8.26
CA GLU A 44 88.35 6.26 6.99
C GLU A 44 88.20 7.78 6.80
N GLY A 45 89.08 8.37 5.99
CA GLY A 45 88.89 9.72 5.49
C GLY A 45 88.06 9.70 4.22
N LEU A 46 87.15 10.66 4.05
CA LEU A 46 86.26 10.74 2.90
C LEU A 46 86.36 12.11 2.23
N THR A 47 86.16 12.16 0.91
CA THR A 47 85.84 13.41 0.20
C THR A 47 84.50 13.98 0.68
N TYR A 48 84.21 15.24 0.33
CA TYR A 48 82.93 15.85 0.69
C TYR A 48 81.76 15.14 -0.01
N GLU A 49 81.97 14.73 -1.26
CA GLU A 49 81.01 14.10 -2.16
C GLU A 49 80.63 12.67 -1.69
N GLU A 50 81.62 11.87 -1.28
CA GLU A 50 81.41 10.55 -0.69
C GLU A 50 80.68 10.64 0.65
N LEU A 51 81.10 11.56 1.52
CA LEU A 51 80.47 11.78 2.81
C LEU A 51 79.02 12.26 2.65
N TYR A 52 78.77 13.22 1.74
CA TYR A 52 77.42 13.72 1.46
C TYR A 52 76.50 12.60 0.96
N ARG A 53 76.93 11.80 -0.02
CA ARG A 53 76.17 10.64 -0.51
C ARG A 53 75.84 9.66 0.61
N ARG A 54 76.83 9.30 1.44
CA ARG A 54 76.67 8.37 2.57
C ARG A 54 75.78 8.92 3.68
N MET A 55 75.70 10.24 3.84
CA MET A 55 74.73 10.89 4.73
C MET A 55 73.33 10.90 4.13
N GLN A 56 73.19 11.12 2.82
CA GLN A 56 71.91 11.09 2.11
C GLN A 56 71.28 9.68 2.15
N GLU A 57 72.09 8.64 1.95
CA GLU A 57 71.70 7.23 2.11
C GLU A 57 71.25 6.90 3.55
N LYS A 58 71.95 7.41 4.57
CA LYS A 58 71.64 7.15 5.98
C LYS A 58 70.53 8.04 6.57
N LEU A 59 70.18 9.14 5.92
CA LEU A 59 69.18 10.11 6.37
C LEU A 59 68.19 10.46 5.23
N PRO A 60 67.49 9.49 4.64
CA PRO A 60 66.62 9.71 3.47
C PRO A 60 65.42 10.64 3.76
N ALA A 61 65.10 10.88 5.04
CA ALA A 61 64.08 11.83 5.47
C ALA A 61 64.58 13.29 5.59
N TRP A 62 65.81 13.60 5.19
CA TRP A 62 66.35 14.97 5.16
C TRP A 62 66.28 15.55 3.75
N GLU A 63 65.82 16.80 3.64
CA GLU A 63 65.84 17.57 2.39
C GLU A 63 67.29 17.73 1.89
N PRO A 64 67.62 17.40 0.62
CA PRO A 64 68.99 17.41 0.12
C PRO A 64 69.74 18.73 0.34
N GLU A 65 69.15 19.87 -0.04
CA GLU A 65 69.77 21.19 0.14
C GLU A 65 70.05 21.55 1.60
N LYS A 66 69.20 21.07 2.51
CA LYS A 66 69.33 21.28 3.95
C LYS A 66 70.42 20.39 4.53
N LEU A 67 70.45 19.12 4.11
CA LEU A 67 71.51 18.18 4.46
C LEU A 67 72.88 18.71 3.99
N GLU A 68 72.99 19.22 2.77
CA GLU A 68 74.22 19.78 2.22
C GLU A 68 74.72 20.98 3.05
N ARG A 69 73.80 21.91 3.35
CA ARG A 69 74.03 23.13 4.13
C ARG A 69 74.44 22.82 5.57
N ASP A 70 73.71 21.93 6.25
CA ASP A 70 74.02 21.53 7.62
C ASP A 70 75.27 20.64 7.70
N LEU A 71 75.58 19.84 6.67
CA LEU A 71 76.83 19.08 6.58
C LEU A 71 78.04 20.01 6.46
N LYS A 72 77.99 21.00 5.54
CA LYS A 72 79.02 22.06 5.44
C LYS A 72 79.19 22.80 6.77
N ARG A 73 78.08 23.10 7.45
CA ARG A 73 78.08 23.73 8.78
C ARG A 73 78.67 22.84 9.87
N CYS A 74 78.44 21.53 9.86
CA CYS A 74 79.00 20.58 10.83
C CYS A 74 80.52 20.42 10.66
N LEU A 75 80.99 20.30 9.42
CA LEU A 75 82.41 20.14 9.10
C LEU A 75 83.22 21.41 9.38
N GLY A 76 82.68 22.58 9.04
CA GLY A 76 83.38 23.86 9.25
C GLY A 76 83.42 24.37 10.69
N ASN A 77 82.42 24.03 11.53
CA ASN A 77 82.27 24.60 12.88
C ASN A 77 82.65 23.65 14.04
N ASN A 78 82.99 22.38 13.78
CA ASN A 78 83.37 21.45 14.85
C ASN A 78 84.86 21.07 14.76
N ILE A 79 85.59 21.41 15.82
CA ILE A 79 87.01 21.09 16.02
C ILE A 79 87.33 19.58 15.98
N SER A 80 86.32 18.71 16.10
CA SER A 80 86.49 17.26 15.91
C SER A 80 86.82 16.85 14.47
N PHE A 81 86.79 17.76 13.49
CA PHE A 81 87.08 17.48 12.09
C PHE A 81 88.31 18.22 11.58
N ASN A 82 89.13 17.50 10.82
CA ASN A 82 90.33 18.00 10.17
C ASN A 82 90.21 17.77 8.66
N PHE A 83 90.44 18.80 7.84
CA PHE A 83 90.60 18.64 6.39
C PHE A 83 92.07 18.43 6.06
N LYS A 84 92.45 17.24 5.55
CA LYS A 84 93.85 16.84 5.30
C LYS A 84 93.93 16.01 4.02
N LYS A 85 94.75 16.46 3.06
CA LYS A 85 94.91 15.83 1.73
C LYS A 85 93.57 15.64 1.01
N GLU A 86 92.80 16.72 0.91
CA GLU A 86 91.49 16.79 0.22
C GLU A 86 90.37 15.90 0.82
N MET A 87 90.66 15.15 1.88
CA MET A 87 89.70 14.37 2.66
C MET A 87 89.39 15.03 4.00
N TRP A 88 88.15 14.90 4.43
CA TRP A 88 87.76 15.11 5.82
C TRP A 88 88.14 13.89 6.66
N GLN A 89 88.67 14.13 7.85
CA GLN A 89 89.08 13.10 8.82
C GLN A 89 88.68 13.53 10.22
N MET A 90 88.25 12.58 11.05
CA MET A 90 87.92 12.88 12.45
C MET A 90 89.17 12.90 13.34
N ASP A 91 89.24 13.84 14.27
CA ASP A 91 90.31 13.86 15.29
C ASP A 91 90.07 12.78 16.36
N LYS A 92 91.04 11.87 16.48
CA LYS A 92 91.00 10.72 17.41
C LYS A 92 91.73 11.00 18.72
N SER A 93 92.42 12.13 18.86
CA SER A 93 93.06 12.54 20.11
C SER A 93 92.01 13.02 21.12
N GLY A 94 91.10 13.90 20.67
CA GLY A 94 90.04 14.49 21.49
C GLY A 94 90.55 15.49 22.52
N ASN A 95 89.68 15.89 23.45
CA ASN A 95 90.02 16.85 24.49
C ASN A 95 90.56 16.11 25.74
N PRO A 96 91.79 16.38 26.21
CA PRO A 96 92.35 15.75 27.42
C PRO A 96 91.47 15.89 28.67
N GLY A 97 90.66 16.95 28.78
CA GLY A 97 89.70 17.12 29.88
C GLY A 97 88.58 16.06 29.91
N ASN A 98 88.32 15.39 28.78
CA ASN A 98 87.31 14.35 28.66
C ASN A 98 87.88 12.92 28.87
N ASP A 99 89.21 12.78 29.02
CA ASP A 99 89.88 11.47 29.06
C ASP A 99 89.35 10.51 30.14
N PRO A 100 89.01 10.94 31.38
CA PRO A 100 88.41 10.04 32.37
C PRO A 100 87.08 9.44 31.90
N PHE A 101 86.21 10.25 31.28
CA PHE A 101 84.91 9.79 30.77
C PHE A 101 85.06 8.84 29.57
N TYR A 102 86.09 9.05 28.74
CA TYR A 102 86.46 8.11 27.69
C TYR A 102 86.87 6.75 28.29
N GLN A 103 87.70 6.74 29.33
CA GLN A 103 88.11 5.52 30.02
C GLN A 103 86.93 4.84 30.73
N TYR A 104 85.99 5.58 31.31
CA TYR A 104 84.79 5.00 31.92
C TYR A 104 83.91 4.31 30.88
N LEU A 105 83.58 4.98 29.76
CA LEU A 105 82.83 4.34 28.68
C LEU A 105 83.56 3.11 28.13
N MET A 106 84.87 3.21 27.89
CA MET A 106 85.69 2.10 27.39
C MET A 106 85.74 0.91 28.37
N THR A 107 85.67 1.17 29.68
CA THR A 107 85.65 0.14 30.73
C THR A 107 84.27 -0.49 30.91
N MET A 108 83.20 0.30 30.80
CA MET A 108 81.82 -0.18 30.91
C MET A 108 81.36 -0.97 29.68
N GLY A 109 81.74 -0.54 28.48
CA GLY A 109 81.33 -1.17 27.22
C GLY A 109 79.86 -0.98 26.84
N TYR A 110 79.13 -0.08 27.51
CA TYR A 110 77.74 0.26 27.22
C TYR A 110 77.49 1.77 27.36
N PRO A 111 76.46 2.34 26.70
CA PRO A 111 76.22 3.77 26.70
C PRO A 111 75.47 4.24 27.96
N VAL A 112 75.88 5.39 28.48
CA VAL A 112 75.35 6.02 29.71
C VAL A 112 75.09 7.51 29.50
N THR A 113 74.19 8.08 30.29
CA THR A 113 73.86 9.50 30.31
C THR A 113 75.02 10.33 30.84
N PHE A 114 75.04 11.63 30.49
CA PHE A 114 76.02 12.57 31.04
C PHE A 114 75.96 12.65 32.58
N ARG A 115 74.77 12.46 33.18
CA ARG A 115 74.59 12.45 34.64
C ARG A 115 75.27 11.25 35.31
N GLU A 116 75.10 10.05 34.75
CA GLU A 116 75.77 8.84 35.26
C GLU A 116 77.30 8.97 35.15
N LEU A 117 77.81 9.56 34.06
CA LEU A 117 79.23 9.85 33.89
C LEU A 117 79.78 10.86 34.91
N LEU A 118 79.01 11.91 35.26
CA LEU A 118 79.38 12.85 36.32
C LEU A 118 79.41 12.18 37.70
N SER A 119 78.45 11.31 38.02
CA SER A 119 78.46 10.55 39.28
C SER A 119 79.71 9.66 39.39
N LEU A 120 80.04 8.91 38.32
CA LEU A 120 81.27 8.10 38.27
C LEU A 120 82.55 8.95 38.46
N ALA A 121 82.60 10.15 37.88
CA ALA A 121 83.73 11.06 38.09
C ALA A 121 83.82 11.59 39.53
N GLN A 122 82.69 11.87 40.18
CA GLN A 122 82.64 12.29 41.58
C GLN A 122 83.08 11.15 42.52
N GLU A 123 82.58 9.94 42.31
CA GLU A 123 82.95 8.73 43.07
C GLU A 123 84.45 8.41 42.97
N ASN A 124 85.06 8.66 41.81
CA ASN A 124 86.50 8.49 41.57
C ASN A 124 87.35 9.74 41.91
N GLY A 125 86.79 10.73 42.63
CA GLY A 125 87.55 11.85 43.18
C GLY A 125 87.90 12.99 42.21
N LEU A 126 87.36 13.00 40.98
CA LEU A 126 87.59 14.06 39.97
C LEU A 126 86.68 15.29 40.16
N GLY A 127 86.15 15.50 41.37
CA GLY A 127 85.01 16.38 41.67
C GLY A 127 85.19 17.90 41.46
N SER A 128 86.22 18.35 40.74
CA SER A 128 86.47 19.76 40.38
C SER A 128 86.57 20.03 38.87
N THR A 129 86.43 19.02 38.01
CA THR A 129 86.48 19.21 36.55
C THR A 129 85.18 19.84 36.04
N VAL A 130 85.23 21.11 35.66
CA VAL A 130 84.10 21.86 35.09
C VAL A 130 83.89 21.49 33.61
N VAL A 131 83.55 20.23 33.37
CA VAL A 131 83.20 19.69 32.05
C VAL A 131 81.69 19.78 31.87
N ARG A 132 81.24 20.27 30.72
CA ARG A 132 79.84 20.41 30.33
C ARG A 132 79.52 19.41 29.24
N GLU A 133 78.25 19.03 29.10
CA GLU A 133 77.82 18.08 28.07
C GLU A 133 78.16 18.55 26.63
N GLN A 134 78.23 19.87 26.40
CA GLN A 134 78.69 20.45 25.14
C GLN A 134 80.14 20.07 24.79
N ASP A 135 81.00 19.89 25.79
CA ASP A 135 82.43 19.62 25.59
C ASP A 135 82.68 18.18 25.09
N PHE A 136 81.66 17.29 25.16
CA PHE A 136 81.65 15.98 24.46
C PHE A 136 81.15 16.11 23.01
N ALA A 137 80.23 17.03 22.72
CA ALA A 137 79.76 17.27 21.35
C ALA A 137 80.90 17.74 20.43
N TYR A 138 81.88 18.47 20.97
CA TYR A 138 83.08 18.92 20.27
C TYR A 138 84.28 17.94 20.32
N ASP A 139 84.20 16.85 21.08
CA ASP A 139 85.24 15.80 21.11
C ASP A 139 84.92 14.69 20.11
N GLY A 140 85.84 14.40 19.18
CA GLY A 140 85.62 13.39 18.15
C GLY A 140 85.38 11.98 18.69
N ARG A 141 85.85 11.66 19.90
CA ARG A 141 85.76 10.31 20.48
C ARG A 141 84.37 9.93 21.00
N PHE A 142 83.47 10.90 21.13
CA PHE A 142 82.12 10.72 21.70
C PHE A 142 81.01 11.02 20.67
N ILE A 143 79.96 10.21 20.71
CA ILE A 143 78.72 10.38 19.95
C ILE A 143 77.51 10.32 20.89
N ARG A 144 76.48 11.11 20.60
CA ARG A 144 75.23 11.14 21.37
C ARG A 144 74.13 10.30 20.73
N LEU A 145 73.35 9.62 21.57
CA LEU A 145 72.16 8.85 21.18
C LEU A 145 70.89 9.67 21.46
N LYS A 146 69.80 9.41 20.71
CA LYS A 146 68.49 10.10 20.88
C LYS A 146 67.88 9.93 22.27
N ASN A 147 68.24 8.88 22.99
CA ASN A 147 67.85 8.62 24.38
C ASN A 147 68.70 9.41 25.41
N GLY A 148 69.53 10.37 24.97
CA GLY A 148 70.35 11.23 25.83
C GLY A 148 71.65 10.58 26.33
N LYS A 149 71.90 9.32 26.00
CA LYS A 149 73.12 8.60 26.36
C LYS A 149 74.28 8.94 25.42
N TRP A 150 75.49 8.78 25.94
CA TRP A 150 76.76 8.94 25.22
C TRP A 150 77.40 7.58 24.97
N ALA A 151 77.98 7.44 23.78
CA ALA A 151 78.71 6.27 23.30
C ALA A 151 80.06 6.72 22.73
N LEU A 152 81.00 5.79 22.57
CA LEU A 152 82.26 6.07 21.88
C LEU A 152 82.09 5.91 20.38
N THR A 153 82.72 6.79 19.58
CA THR A 153 82.48 6.89 18.13
C THR A 153 82.86 5.63 17.35
N TYR A 154 83.75 4.79 17.90
CA TYR A 154 84.14 3.50 17.31
C TYR A 154 83.19 2.34 17.65
N TRP A 155 82.15 2.58 18.45
CA TRP A 155 81.14 1.56 18.74
C TRP A 155 80.16 1.44 17.57
N GLN A 156 79.83 0.20 17.23
CA GLN A 156 78.82 -0.08 16.21
C GLN A 156 77.43 0.16 16.83
N VAL A 157 76.90 1.36 16.63
CA VAL A 157 75.51 1.68 16.98
C VAL A 157 74.58 0.95 16.02
N VAL A 158 73.81 0.00 16.53
CA VAL A 158 72.71 -0.69 15.82
C VAL A 158 71.38 -0.05 16.17
N TRP A 159 70.45 -0.04 15.22
CA TRP A 159 69.14 0.60 15.37
C TRP A 159 68.34 -0.01 16.52
N GLU A 160 68.02 0.82 17.52
CA GLU A 160 67.16 0.48 18.64
C GLU A 160 65.69 0.46 18.21
N VAL A 161 65.10 -0.74 18.18
CA VAL A 161 63.67 -1.01 17.94
C VAL A 161 62.87 -0.64 19.19
N GLY A 162 61.83 0.18 19.02
CA GLY A 162 60.95 0.62 20.10
C GLY A 162 59.60 -0.11 20.11
N THR A 163 58.73 0.33 21.01
CA THR A 163 57.36 -0.23 21.14
C THR A 163 56.49 0.04 19.92
N GLN A 164 56.73 1.12 19.17
CA GLN A 164 56.00 1.40 17.93
C GLN A 164 56.33 0.38 16.84
N GLU A 165 57.62 0.11 16.64
CA GLU A 165 58.09 -0.85 15.64
C GLU A 165 57.70 -2.30 16.02
N LEU A 166 57.74 -2.67 17.32
CA LEU A 166 57.18 -3.94 17.79
C LEU A 166 55.66 -4.04 17.55
N ASN A 167 54.90 -2.96 17.79
CA ASN A 167 53.46 -2.94 17.50
C ASN A 167 53.15 -3.02 15.99
N GLN A 168 54.04 -2.55 15.12
CA GLN A 168 53.96 -2.76 13.68
C GLN A 168 54.34 -4.21 13.31
N ALA A 169 55.37 -4.79 13.90
CA ALA A 169 55.76 -6.20 13.71
C ALA A 169 54.59 -7.15 14.02
N ALA A 170 53.90 -6.93 15.15
CA ALA A 170 52.70 -7.67 15.52
C ALA A 170 51.61 -7.61 14.43
N ARG A 171 51.33 -6.41 13.88
CA ARG A 171 50.35 -6.23 12.79
C ARG A 171 50.76 -6.94 11.49
N LEU A 172 52.05 -6.95 11.16
CA LEU A 172 52.55 -7.66 9.97
C LEU A 172 52.40 -9.18 10.11
N ILE A 173 52.75 -9.74 11.28
CA ILE A 173 52.56 -11.16 11.58
C ILE A 173 51.07 -11.52 11.52
N GLN A 174 50.21 -10.75 12.20
CA GLN A 174 48.76 -10.97 12.21
C GLN A 174 48.15 -10.92 10.80
N LYS A 175 48.66 -10.04 9.91
CA LYS A 175 48.21 -9.96 8.51
C LYS A 175 48.66 -11.16 7.66
N ARG A 176 49.83 -11.75 7.93
CA ARG A 176 50.36 -12.90 7.15
C ARG A 176 49.88 -14.26 7.64
N GLN A 177 49.21 -14.35 8.80
CA GLN A 177 48.62 -15.55 9.41
C GLN A 177 49.59 -16.70 9.78
N GLY A 178 50.75 -16.82 9.13
CA GLY A 178 51.86 -17.68 9.53
C GLY A 178 53.05 -16.91 10.14
N PRO A 179 54.11 -17.62 10.56
CA PRO A 179 55.37 -17.03 11.01
C PRO A 179 56.04 -16.18 9.94
N VAL A 180 56.80 -15.18 10.39
CA VAL A 180 57.45 -14.20 9.53
C VAL A 180 58.93 -14.13 9.84
N SER A 181 59.76 -14.15 8.79
CA SER A 181 61.21 -14.15 8.96
C SER A 181 61.69 -12.80 9.48
N ILE A 182 62.69 -12.83 10.37
CA ILE A 182 63.29 -11.62 10.94
C ILE A 182 63.95 -10.74 9.87
N ASN A 183 64.46 -11.35 8.79
CA ASN A 183 64.95 -10.64 7.62
C ASN A 183 63.84 -9.81 6.95
N TYR A 184 62.65 -10.41 6.76
CA TYR A 184 61.50 -9.69 6.23
C TYR A 184 61.00 -8.61 7.19
N LEU A 185 60.92 -8.90 8.50
CA LEU A 185 60.50 -7.90 9.49
C LEU A 185 61.46 -6.70 9.55
N ALA A 186 62.78 -6.90 9.52
CA ALA A 186 63.74 -5.81 9.50
C ALA A 186 63.65 -4.97 8.21
N GLN A 187 63.51 -5.63 7.05
CA GLN A 187 63.40 -4.95 5.76
C GLN A 187 62.09 -4.17 5.61
N GLU A 188 60.95 -4.74 6.00
CA GLU A 188 59.61 -4.14 5.85
C GLU A 188 59.34 -3.05 6.89
N LEU A 189 59.83 -3.20 8.13
CA LEU A 189 59.60 -2.22 9.21
C LEU A 189 60.59 -1.05 9.20
N LEU A 190 61.84 -1.30 8.79
CA LEU A 190 62.95 -0.35 8.99
C LEU A 190 63.72 -0.02 7.70
N GLY A 191 63.59 -0.85 6.65
CA GLY A 191 64.45 -0.76 5.47
C GLY A 191 65.91 -1.19 5.71
N LEU A 192 66.18 -1.91 6.81
CA LEU A 192 67.52 -2.24 7.30
C LEU A 192 67.78 -3.74 7.34
N GLY A 193 69.06 -4.13 7.28
CA GLY A 193 69.47 -5.51 7.51
C GLY A 193 69.39 -5.90 8.99
N VAL A 194 69.10 -7.16 9.30
CA VAL A 194 68.96 -7.64 10.69
C VAL A 194 70.21 -7.35 11.54
N SER A 195 71.40 -7.47 10.95
CA SER A 195 72.71 -7.16 11.56
C SER A 195 72.91 -5.69 11.92
N GLU A 196 72.05 -4.79 11.44
CA GLU A 196 72.08 -3.35 11.68
C GLU A 196 71.08 -2.91 12.76
N THR A 197 70.31 -3.85 13.32
CA THR A 197 69.21 -3.60 14.27
C THR A 197 69.38 -4.44 15.54
N ASN A 198 68.68 -4.09 16.63
CA ASN A 198 68.51 -4.99 17.78
C ASN A 198 67.21 -5.82 17.72
N LEU A 199 66.57 -5.94 16.55
CA LEU A 199 65.22 -6.52 16.41
C LEU A 199 65.08 -7.92 17.01
N ALA A 200 66.08 -8.80 16.82
CA ALA A 200 66.08 -10.15 17.39
C ALA A 200 65.98 -10.16 18.93
N HIS A 201 66.69 -9.24 19.57
CA HIS A 201 66.70 -9.08 21.02
C HIS A 201 65.46 -8.32 21.53
N ALA A 202 64.90 -7.42 20.72
CA ALA A 202 63.65 -6.73 21.05
C ALA A 202 62.46 -7.72 21.01
N LEU A 203 62.41 -8.60 20.01
CA LEU A 203 61.39 -9.65 19.88
C LEU A 203 61.53 -10.73 20.97
N SER A 204 62.75 -11.24 21.23
CA SER A 204 62.95 -12.29 22.26
C SER A 204 62.71 -11.82 23.70
N LYS A 205 62.68 -10.50 23.92
CA LYS A 205 62.38 -9.87 25.22
C LYS A 205 60.90 -9.52 25.41
N ASP A 206 60.14 -9.40 24.33
CA ASP A 206 58.71 -9.04 24.36
C ASP A 206 57.85 -10.32 24.36
N THR A 207 57.19 -10.59 25.48
CA THR A 207 56.44 -11.83 25.75
C THR A 207 55.25 -12.09 24.82
N ARG A 208 54.90 -11.13 23.94
CA ARG A 208 53.88 -11.30 22.90
C ARG A 208 54.39 -12.10 21.71
N PHE A 209 55.70 -12.19 21.51
CA PHE A 209 56.31 -12.86 20.37
C PHE A 209 56.90 -14.22 20.78
N LEU A 210 56.93 -15.13 19.82
CA LEU A 210 57.53 -16.45 19.94
C LEU A 210 58.40 -16.72 18.73
N GLU A 211 59.65 -17.14 18.95
CA GLU A 211 60.50 -17.71 17.90
C GLU A 211 60.13 -19.19 17.74
N VAL A 212 59.56 -19.54 16.58
CA VAL A 212 59.01 -20.89 16.31
C VAL A 212 59.91 -21.76 15.43
N ALA A 213 60.89 -21.13 14.79
CA ALA A 213 62.05 -21.73 14.15
C ALA A 213 63.16 -20.64 14.09
N PRO A 214 64.44 -20.97 13.86
CA PRO A 214 65.52 -19.98 13.86
C PRO A 214 65.26 -18.79 12.92
N GLY A 215 65.12 -17.60 13.49
CA GLY A 215 64.79 -16.37 12.76
C GLY A 215 63.34 -16.26 12.27
N GLN A 216 62.42 -17.12 12.70
CA GLN A 216 61.00 -17.11 12.32
C GLN A 216 60.12 -16.76 13.53
N TRP A 217 59.39 -15.65 13.43
CA TRP A 217 58.66 -15.05 14.53
C TRP A 217 57.15 -15.10 14.33
N TYR A 218 56.43 -15.45 15.40
CA TYR A 218 54.98 -15.46 15.43
C TYR A 218 54.44 -14.76 16.68
N LEU A 219 53.12 -14.49 16.71
CA LEU A 219 52.45 -13.93 17.88
C LEU A 219 51.93 -15.05 18.78
N LYS A 220 52.37 -15.05 20.04
CA LYS A 220 51.94 -16.04 21.02
C LYS A 220 50.41 -16.04 21.17
N SER A 221 49.76 -14.88 21.20
CA SER A 221 48.30 -14.78 21.33
C SER A 221 47.50 -15.40 20.18
N LEU A 222 48.10 -15.57 18.99
CA LEU A 222 47.45 -16.26 17.87
C LEU A 222 47.64 -17.78 17.98
N LEU A 223 48.79 -18.23 18.46
CA LEU A 223 49.07 -19.65 18.73
C LEU A 223 48.24 -20.15 19.92
N ASP A 224 48.19 -19.38 21.01
CA ASP A 224 47.36 -19.66 22.19
C ASP A 224 45.87 -19.74 21.81
N ALA A 225 45.39 -18.88 20.91
CA ALA A 225 44.02 -18.90 20.40
C ALA A 225 43.72 -20.12 19.51
N LEU A 226 44.67 -20.53 18.64
CA LEU A 226 44.57 -21.77 17.87
C LEU A 226 44.52 -22.99 18.81
N ILE A 227 45.41 -23.05 19.79
CA ILE A 227 45.42 -24.13 20.80
C ILE A 227 44.10 -24.16 21.59
N ALA A 228 43.53 -23.01 21.94
CA ALA A 228 42.25 -22.92 22.63
C ALA A 228 41.07 -23.42 21.78
N ASP A 229 41.02 -23.08 20.49
CA ASP A 229 39.96 -23.58 19.59
C ASP A 229 40.05 -25.09 19.36
N LEU A 230 41.27 -25.63 19.22
CA LEU A 230 41.50 -27.08 19.09
C LEU A 230 41.27 -27.85 20.40
N SER A 231 41.36 -27.17 21.54
CA SER A 231 41.07 -27.72 22.88
C SER A 231 39.61 -27.48 23.32
N ALA A 232 38.78 -26.85 22.49
CA ALA A 232 37.37 -26.63 22.78
C ALA A 232 36.62 -27.98 22.81
N PRO A 233 35.65 -28.17 23.73
CA PRO A 233 34.85 -29.39 23.79
C PRO A 233 34.03 -29.56 22.50
N ASP A 234 34.07 -30.76 21.92
CA ASP A 234 33.22 -31.09 20.78
C ASP A 234 31.76 -31.27 21.24
N GLU A 235 30.90 -30.32 20.86
CA GLU A 235 29.48 -30.34 21.18
C GLU A 235 28.76 -31.60 20.63
N PHE A 236 29.28 -32.19 19.55
CA PHE A 236 28.71 -33.39 18.93
C PHE A 236 29.37 -34.70 19.42
N ALA A 237 30.22 -34.66 20.46
CA ALA A 237 30.99 -35.82 20.92
C ALA A 237 30.13 -37.05 21.24
N PHE A 238 28.92 -36.85 21.78
CA PHE A 238 27.99 -37.93 22.12
C PHE A 238 27.50 -38.71 20.88
N ILE A 239 27.33 -38.04 19.73
CA ILE A 239 27.05 -38.69 18.45
C ILE A 239 28.34 -39.22 17.80
N ARG A 240 29.42 -38.43 17.83
CA ARG A 240 30.73 -38.84 17.27
C ARG A 240 31.29 -40.08 17.94
N GLN A 241 30.83 -40.49 19.12
CA GLN A 241 31.26 -41.74 19.75
C GLN A 241 31.10 -42.97 18.84
N VAL A 242 30.08 -43.03 17.97
CA VAL A 242 29.92 -44.15 17.02
C VAL A 242 30.98 -44.11 15.92
N GLU A 243 31.24 -42.93 15.35
CA GLU A 243 32.32 -42.69 14.38
C GLU A 243 33.70 -42.98 14.99
N ILE A 244 33.92 -42.57 16.25
CA ILE A 244 35.16 -42.78 17.00
C ILE A 244 35.40 -44.28 17.25
N ASN A 245 34.37 -45.07 17.53
CA ASN A 245 34.51 -46.52 17.68
C ASN A 245 34.92 -47.17 16.35
N ALA A 246 34.20 -46.89 15.25
CA ALA A 246 34.53 -47.40 13.92
C ALA A 246 35.95 -46.98 13.47
N LEU A 247 36.35 -45.74 13.79
CA LEU A 247 37.70 -45.24 13.51
C LEU A 247 38.77 -45.95 14.35
N GLN A 248 38.51 -46.26 15.63
CA GLN A 248 39.45 -47.04 16.45
C GLN A 248 39.60 -48.48 15.94
N GLU A 249 38.53 -49.12 15.51
CA GLU A 249 38.58 -50.47 14.93
C GLU A 249 39.37 -50.48 13.60
N ALA A 250 39.18 -49.47 12.74
CA ALA A 250 39.94 -49.32 11.50
C ALA A 250 41.41 -48.89 11.71
N GLU A 251 41.70 -47.99 12.66
CA GLU A 251 43.07 -47.64 13.06
C GLU A 251 43.84 -48.88 13.56
N LEU A 252 43.18 -49.79 14.30
CA LEU A 252 43.78 -51.04 14.75
C LEU A 252 44.12 -51.99 13.59
N MET A 253 43.31 -52.01 12.52
CA MET A 253 43.60 -52.79 11.31
C MET A 253 44.80 -52.21 10.54
N LEU A 254 44.83 -50.89 10.31
CA LEU A 254 46.00 -50.22 9.71
C LEU A 254 47.28 -50.52 10.51
N ILE A 255 47.22 -50.44 11.84
CA ILE A 255 48.31 -50.74 12.78
C ILE A 255 48.89 -52.17 12.64
N ILE A 256 48.11 -53.12 12.10
CA ILE A 256 48.51 -54.52 11.85
C ILE A 256 49.12 -54.70 10.45
N GLU A 257 48.66 -53.93 9.46
CA GLU A 257 49.10 -53.99 8.06
C GLU A 257 50.33 -53.08 7.77
N GLU A 258 50.64 -52.16 8.68
CA GLU A 258 51.69 -51.13 8.60
C GLU A 258 53.13 -51.72 8.56
N ALA A 259 53.68 -51.89 7.35
CA ALA A 259 55.00 -52.49 7.12
C ALA A 259 56.20 -51.51 7.13
N ASP A 260 55.98 -50.20 7.05
CA ASP A 260 57.03 -49.16 7.04
C ASP A 260 56.89 -48.29 8.30
N ALA A 261 58.01 -48.00 8.98
CA ALA A 261 58.00 -47.13 10.15
C ALA A 261 57.99 -45.63 9.81
N SER A 262 58.39 -45.28 8.59
CA SER A 262 58.56 -43.90 8.09
C SER A 262 57.33 -43.32 7.39
N ARG A 263 56.34 -44.16 7.08
CA ARG A 263 55.06 -43.80 6.46
C ARG A 263 53.94 -44.33 7.35
N ARG A 264 52.97 -43.51 7.70
CA ARG A 264 51.83 -43.91 8.53
C ARG A 264 50.54 -43.54 7.80
N GLU A 265 49.60 -44.46 7.70
CA GLU A 265 48.26 -44.14 7.20
C GLU A 265 47.39 -43.58 8.33
N TYR A 266 46.54 -42.61 8.00
CA TYR A 266 45.62 -41.96 8.92
C TYR A 266 44.23 -41.86 8.30
N ILE A 267 43.18 -42.15 9.07
CA ILE A 267 41.77 -42.09 8.63
C ILE A 267 41.17 -40.78 9.13
N LEU A 268 40.74 -39.91 8.21
CA LEU A 268 40.12 -38.63 8.55
C LEU A 268 38.74 -38.82 9.18
N SER A 269 38.49 -38.27 10.37
CA SER A 269 37.14 -38.13 10.92
C SER A 269 36.45 -36.85 10.44
N SER A 270 35.13 -36.78 10.68
CA SER A 270 34.33 -35.57 10.56
C SER A 270 34.85 -34.40 11.40
N TRP A 271 35.48 -34.69 12.55
CA TRP A 271 36.06 -33.68 13.45
C TRP A 271 37.40 -33.16 12.94
N ASP A 272 38.25 -34.05 12.42
CA ASP A 272 39.54 -33.69 11.81
C ASP A 272 39.33 -32.76 10.62
N LEU A 273 38.36 -33.08 9.77
CA LEU A 273 37.94 -32.26 8.63
C LEU A 273 37.32 -30.93 9.07
N GLU A 274 36.48 -30.92 10.12
CA GLU A 274 35.85 -29.70 10.63
C GLU A 274 36.85 -28.71 11.25
N LYS A 275 37.85 -29.22 12.00
CA LYS A 275 38.90 -28.40 12.62
C LYS A 275 40.10 -28.14 11.71
N GLY A 276 40.19 -28.81 10.55
CA GLY A 276 41.33 -28.70 9.65
C GLY A 276 42.62 -29.24 10.28
N VAL A 277 42.56 -30.41 10.93
CA VAL A 277 43.69 -31.02 11.65
C VAL A 277 43.88 -32.50 11.36
N LEU A 278 45.02 -33.06 11.79
CA LEU A 278 45.22 -34.50 11.98
C LEU A 278 45.54 -34.75 13.47
N ARG A 279 44.84 -35.68 14.11
CA ARG A 279 45.18 -36.14 15.48
C ARG A 279 46.34 -37.13 15.43
N LEU A 280 47.46 -36.78 16.07
CA LEU A 280 48.68 -37.57 16.00
C LEU A 280 48.69 -38.68 17.05
N SER A 281 48.66 -39.93 16.59
CA SER A 281 48.98 -41.09 17.43
C SER A 281 50.42 -40.99 17.95
N LYS A 282 50.78 -41.74 19.01
CA LYS A 282 52.15 -41.75 19.53
C LYS A 282 53.19 -42.07 18.43
N ARG A 283 52.86 -43.04 17.56
CA ARG A 283 53.69 -43.45 16.40
C ARG A 283 53.87 -42.34 15.37
N MET A 284 52.86 -41.50 15.15
CA MET A 284 52.97 -40.37 14.22
C MET A 284 53.86 -39.25 14.80
N ILE A 285 53.91 -39.10 16.14
CA ILE A 285 54.79 -38.12 16.79
C ILE A 285 56.27 -38.50 16.66
N GLU A 286 56.58 -39.79 16.56
CA GLU A 286 57.94 -40.31 16.34
C GLU A 286 58.54 -39.84 14.99
N ILE A 287 57.71 -39.61 13.97
CA ILE A 287 58.12 -38.99 12.68
C ILE A 287 58.72 -37.59 12.89
N PHE A 288 58.29 -36.89 13.95
CA PHE A 288 58.62 -35.50 14.26
C PHE A 288 59.59 -35.36 15.43
N GLU A 289 60.31 -36.43 15.80
CA GLU A 289 61.12 -36.46 17.03
C GLU A 289 62.13 -35.30 17.24
N PRO A 290 62.85 -34.76 16.23
CA PRO A 290 63.78 -33.64 16.45
C PRO A 290 63.10 -32.29 16.76
N ILE A 291 61.77 -32.23 16.81
CA ILE A 291 61.02 -31.01 17.16
C ILE A 291 60.58 -31.07 18.62
N ASP A 292 60.99 -30.11 19.44
CA ASP A 292 60.76 -30.14 20.90
C ASP A 292 59.28 -30.03 21.33
N ARG A 293 58.54 -29.02 20.83
CA ARG A 293 57.16 -28.70 21.29
C ARG A 293 56.23 -28.22 20.19
N VAL A 294 56.63 -27.16 19.49
CA VAL A 294 55.86 -26.53 18.42
C VAL A 294 56.80 -26.28 17.24
N ALA A 295 56.32 -26.51 16.02
CA ALA A 295 56.97 -26.06 14.80
C ALA A 295 55.92 -25.59 13.78
N TYR A 296 56.37 -24.78 12.83
CA TYR A 296 55.62 -24.47 11.63
C TYR A 296 56.26 -25.20 10.46
N LEU A 297 55.51 -26.16 9.91
CA LEU A 297 55.91 -27.04 8.82
C LEU A 297 55.22 -26.63 7.52
N LYS A 298 55.66 -27.18 6.40
CA LYS A 298 55.07 -26.95 5.08
C LYS A 298 54.57 -28.24 4.45
N VAL A 299 53.40 -28.18 3.84
CA VAL A 299 52.84 -29.20 2.95
C VAL A 299 52.93 -28.68 1.52
N ALA A 300 53.43 -29.49 0.59
CA ALA A 300 53.32 -29.20 -0.84
C ALA A 300 51.88 -29.45 -1.32
N THR A 301 51.29 -28.49 -2.05
CA THR A 301 49.96 -28.62 -2.65
C THR A 301 50.04 -28.39 -4.16
N GLY A 302 48.99 -28.72 -4.92
CA GLY A 302 48.93 -28.46 -6.36
C GLY A 302 49.03 -26.97 -6.72
N ASN A 303 48.73 -26.08 -5.76
CA ASN A 303 48.72 -24.63 -5.93
C ASN A 303 49.92 -23.92 -5.26
N GLY A 304 50.81 -24.64 -4.57
CA GLY A 304 51.99 -24.07 -3.92
C GLY A 304 52.37 -24.75 -2.60
N GLU A 305 52.47 -23.97 -1.53
CA GLU A 305 52.83 -24.44 -0.19
C GLU A 305 51.75 -24.02 0.82
N LEU A 306 51.26 -24.97 1.62
CA LEU A 306 50.42 -24.70 2.79
C LEU A 306 51.25 -24.81 4.06
N GLY A 307 51.14 -23.82 4.95
CA GLY A 307 51.81 -23.83 6.25
C GLY A 307 50.94 -24.48 7.33
N VAL A 308 51.55 -25.36 8.14
CA VAL A 308 50.86 -26.24 9.09
C VAL A 308 51.56 -26.18 10.45
N TRP A 309 50.79 -26.03 11.51
CA TRP A 309 51.27 -26.05 12.89
C TRP A 309 51.40 -27.48 13.41
N PHE A 310 52.61 -27.91 13.72
CA PHE A 310 52.84 -29.11 14.53
C PHE A 310 52.82 -28.74 16.00
N LEU A 311 51.91 -29.37 16.76
CA LEU A 311 51.65 -29.11 18.18
C LEU A 311 51.87 -30.42 18.97
N LYS A 312 53.10 -30.64 19.47
CA LYS A 312 53.51 -31.92 20.08
C LYS A 312 52.79 -32.24 21.39
N GLU A 313 52.53 -31.22 22.21
CA GLU A 313 51.87 -31.36 23.51
C GLU A 313 50.38 -31.72 23.36
N GLN A 314 49.69 -31.06 22.42
CA GLN A 314 48.27 -31.27 22.11
C GLN A 314 48.05 -32.43 21.12
N LYS A 315 49.10 -32.85 20.41
CA LYS A 315 49.14 -33.91 19.39
C LYS A 315 48.32 -33.61 18.13
N TYR A 316 48.52 -32.43 17.54
CA TYR A 316 47.88 -32.06 16.28
C TYR A 316 48.92 -31.63 15.22
N LEU A 317 48.64 -31.95 13.95
CA LEU A 317 49.00 -31.09 12.82
C LEU A 317 47.77 -30.23 12.49
N ALA A 318 47.90 -28.91 12.46
CA ALA A 318 46.75 -28.00 12.33
C ALA A 318 46.93 -26.92 11.26
N GLY A 319 45.83 -26.55 10.60
CA GLY A 319 45.82 -25.65 9.43
C GLY A 319 45.65 -26.39 8.09
N LEU A 320 45.27 -27.66 8.11
CA LEU A 320 45.11 -28.53 6.95
C LEU A 320 43.76 -28.42 6.23
N GLY A 321 42.80 -27.64 6.76
CA GLY A 321 41.48 -27.42 6.15
C GLY A 321 41.53 -27.10 4.65
N PRO A 322 42.33 -26.12 4.19
CA PRO A 322 42.46 -25.81 2.75
C PRO A 322 43.01 -26.97 1.90
N TRP A 323 43.84 -27.85 2.48
CA TRP A 323 44.35 -29.04 1.80
C TRP A 323 43.28 -30.15 1.73
N PHE A 324 42.49 -30.33 2.78
CA PHE A 324 41.32 -31.22 2.75
C PHE A 324 40.29 -30.78 1.71
N GLU A 325 40.09 -29.47 1.53
CA GLU A 325 39.23 -28.90 0.49
C GLU A 325 39.83 -29.04 -0.91
N GLU A 326 41.13 -28.74 -1.11
CA GLU A 326 41.83 -28.86 -2.41
C GLU A 326 41.77 -30.29 -2.98
N TYR A 327 41.93 -31.31 -2.11
CA TYR A 327 41.89 -32.72 -2.51
C TYR A 327 40.51 -33.38 -2.34
N GLY A 328 39.48 -32.62 -1.93
CA GLY A 328 38.08 -33.09 -1.87
C GLY A 328 37.81 -34.20 -0.85
N LEU A 329 38.48 -34.17 0.31
CA LEU A 329 38.48 -35.28 1.27
C LEU A 329 37.20 -35.36 2.12
N GLU A 330 36.80 -36.58 2.45
CA GLU A 330 35.58 -36.91 3.18
C GLU A 330 35.89 -37.74 4.45
N PRO A 331 34.96 -37.85 5.42
CA PRO A 331 35.16 -38.74 6.56
C PRO A 331 35.45 -40.17 6.07
N GLY A 332 36.35 -40.87 6.74
CA GLY A 332 36.85 -42.17 6.32
C GLY A 332 37.97 -42.13 5.26
N SER A 333 38.24 -41.01 4.57
CA SER A 333 39.36 -40.92 3.61
C SER A 333 40.71 -41.20 4.28
N LYS A 334 41.52 -42.09 3.69
CA LYS A 334 42.88 -42.38 4.17
C LYS A 334 43.91 -41.37 3.63
N VAL A 335 44.86 -40.98 4.47
CA VAL A 335 46.00 -40.09 4.15
C VAL A 335 47.30 -40.74 4.61
N GLU A 336 48.26 -40.91 3.70
CA GLU A 336 49.64 -41.27 4.04
C GLU A 336 50.38 -40.04 4.56
N VAL A 337 50.94 -40.13 5.76
CA VAL A 337 51.78 -39.11 6.41
C VAL A 337 53.22 -39.60 6.44
N SER A 338 54.14 -38.80 5.89
CA SER A 338 55.56 -39.14 5.79
C SER A 338 56.46 -37.89 5.96
N PRO A 339 57.69 -38.03 6.50
CA PRO A 339 58.64 -36.93 6.56
C PRO A 339 59.20 -36.66 5.16
N SER A 340 59.30 -35.39 4.76
CA SER A 340 59.97 -35.07 3.50
C SER A 340 61.50 -35.09 3.64
N GLN A 341 62.20 -35.16 2.51
CA GLN A 341 63.65 -35.01 2.45
C GLN A 341 64.11 -33.57 2.77
N GLU A 342 63.23 -32.58 2.65
CA GLU A 342 63.54 -31.18 2.93
C GLU A 342 63.20 -30.79 4.39
N PRO A 343 64.15 -30.27 5.19
CA PRO A 343 63.90 -29.88 6.57
C PRO A 343 62.79 -28.84 6.72
N GLY A 344 61.76 -29.19 7.50
CA GLY A 344 60.57 -28.35 7.71
C GLY A 344 59.41 -28.64 6.75
N TYR A 345 59.56 -29.57 5.80
CA TYR A 345 58.48 -30.04 4.95
C TYR A 345 57.95 -31.40 5.40
N ILE A 346 56.66 -31.64 5.16
CA ILE A 346 55.99 -32.93 5.36
C ILE A 346 55.29 -33.34 4.06
N GLU A 347 55.30 -34.64 3.78
CA GLU A 347 54.62 -35.21 2.64
C GLU A 347 53.32 -35.88 3.09
N LEU A 348 52.20 -35.27 2.70
CA LEU A 348 50.85 -35.82 2.82
C LEU A 348 50.41 -36.31 1.45
N LYS A 349 49.93 -37.56 1.35
CA LYS A 349 49.40 -38.13 0.10
C LYS A 349 48.00 -38.69 0.36
N PRO A 350 46.95 -38.18 -0.31
CA PRO A 350 45.61 -38.73 -0.12
C PRO A 350 45.48 -40.05 -0.88
N SER A 351 45.02 -41.08 -0.19
CA SER A 351 44.60 -42.32 -0.85
C SER A 351 43.26 -42.13 -1.56
N ARG A 352 42.95 -43.04 -2.48
CA ARG A 352 41.59 -43.17 -3.05
C ARG A 352 40.71 -44.11 -2.23
N GLU A 353 41.28 -44.77 -1.23
CA GLU A 353 40.54 -45.62 -0.30
C GLU A 353 39.86 -44.79 0.79
N ARG A 354 38.73 -45.32 1.28
CA ARG A 354 38.02 -44.77 2.42
C ARG A 354 37.41 -45.89 3.26
N GLU A 355 37.40 -45.71 4.56
CA GLU A 355 36.71 -46.61 5.48
C GLU A 355 35.21 -46.33 5.48
N ALA A 356 34.44 -47.33 5.08
CA ALA A 356 33.02 -47.16 4.72
C ALA A 356 32.13 -46.78 5.91
N GLU A 357 32.43 -47.29 7.11
CA GLU A 357 31.66 -47.02 8.33
C GLU A 357 31.97 -45.63 8.90
N VAL A 358 33.26 -45.26 8.95
CA VAL A 358 33.70 -43.91 9.33
C VAL A 358 33.13 -42.87 8.35
N PHE A 359 33.09 -43.18 7.04
CA PHE A 359 32.40 -42.34 6.06
C PHE A 359 30.90 -42.21 6.35
N ALA A 360 30.20 -43.31 6.61
CA ALA A 360 28.76 -43.31 6.82
C ALA A 360 28.34 -42.51 8.06
N GLU A 361 29.01 -42.72 9.19
CA GLU A 361 28.70 -42.02 10.44
C GLU A 361 29.22 -40.57 10.41
N GLY A 362 30.47 -40.36 9.98
CA GLY A 362 31.06 -39.02 9.87
C GLY A 362 30.30 -38.12 8.90
N LEU A 363 29.68 -38.66 7.85
CA LEU A 363 28.81 -37.89 6.95
C LEU A 363 27.50 -37.45 7.62
N ARG A 364 26.93 -38.22 8.56
CA ARG A 364 25.79 -37.76 9.38
C ARG A 364 26.21 -36.58 10.23
N VAL A 365 27.34 -36.68 10.92
CA VAL A 365 27.84 -35.59 11.78
C VAL A 365 28.19 -34.35 10.97
N LYS A 366 28.86 -34.49 9.82
CA LYS A 366 29.15 -33.39 8.88
C LYS A 366 27.87 -32.67 8.42
N LYS A 367 26.75 -33.39 8.28
CA LYS A 367 25.42 -32.80 7.99
C LYS A 367 24.78 -32.12 9.21
N LEU A 368 24.84 -32.70 10.41
CA LEU A 368 24.36 -32.06 11.66
C LEU A 368 25.10 -30.73 11.94
N VAL A 369 26.42 -30.74 11.79
CA VAL A 369 27.29 -29.55 11.90
C VAL A 369 26.91 -28.49 10.88
N LYS A 370 26.61 -28.88 9.63
CA LYS A 370 26.14 -27.97 8.57
C LYS A 370 24.75 -27.40 8.90
N LEU A 371 23.83 -28.23 9.39
CA LEU A 371 22.49 -27.80 9.81
C LEU A 371 22.56 -26.80 10.98
N LYS A 372 23.42 -27.03 11.99
CA LYS A 372 23.69 -26.05 13.06
C LYS A 372 24.19 -24.71 12.49
N LYS A 373 25.16 -24.75 11.58
CA LYS A 373 25.72 -23.54 10.94
C LYS A 373 24.65 -22.79 10.14
N GLU A 374 23.76 -23.49 9.43
CA GLU A 374 22.63 -22.88 8.72
C GLU A 374 21.59 -22.26 9.67
N CYS A 375 21.15 -22.99 10.69
CA CYS A 375 20.19 -22.49 11.70
C CYS A 375 20.73 -21.29 12.50
N SER A 376 22.05 -21.21 12.72
CA SER A 376 22.71 -20.07 13.38
C SER A 376 22.74 -18.77 12.55
N VAL A 377 22.51 -18.88 11.23
CA VAL A 377 22.43 -17.72 10.31
C VAL A 377 20.96 -17.38 10.03
N THR A 378 20.13 -18.40 9.79
CA THR A 378 18.70 -18.27 9.49
C THR A 378 17.91 -19.30 10.30
N PRO A 379 17.13 -18.89 11.31
CA PRO A 379 16.27 -19.81 12.06
C PRO A 379 15.31 -20.56 11.14
N ARG A 380 15.31 -21.89 11.22
CA ARG A 380 14.35 -22.77 10.53
C ARG A 380 13.17 -23.13 11.45
N PRO A 381 12.00 -23.48 10.90
CA PRO A 381 10.94 -24.13 11.65
C PRO A 381 11.43 -25.39 12.36
N LEU A 382 11.01 -25.59 13.61
CA LEU A 382 11.40 -26.73 14.43
C LEU A 382 11.08 -28.08 13.75
N GLU A 383 9.95 -28.14 13.03
CA GLU A 383 9.51 -29.31 12.25
C GLU A 383 10.54 -29.72 11.19
N GLU A 384 11.10 -28.76 10.46
CA GLU A 384 12.09 -29.01 9.40
C GLU A 384 13.39 -29.55 10.01
N VAL A 385 13.86 -28.91 11.09
CA VAL A 385 15.07 -29.33 11.81
C VAL A 385 14.92 -30.75 12.37
N CYS A 386 13.79 -31.06 13.02
CA CYS A 386 13.51 -32.41 13.53
C CYS A 386 13.41 -33.44 12.41
N THR A 387 12.78 -33.09 11.28
CA THR A 387 12.69 -33.96 10.10
C THR A 387 14.07 -34.21 9.49
N GLU A 388 14.91 -33.18 9.30
CA GLU A 388 16.27 -33.33 8.77
C GLU A 388 17.15 -34.20 9.68
N ILE A 389 17.07 -34.02 11.01
CA ILE A 389 17.80 -34.88 11.97
C ILE A 389 17.33 -36.33 11.84
N LEU A 390 16.03 -36.60 11.88
CA LEU A 390 15.49 -37.97 11.81
C LEU A 390 15.70 -38.63 10.43
N GLN A 391 15.86 -37.87 9.35
CA GLN A 391 16.28 -38.39 8.04
C GLN A 391 17.73 -38.93 8.05
N LEU A 392 18.62 -38.40 8.91
CA LEU A 392 19.98 -38.93 9.05
C LEU A 392 20.01 -40.26 9.80
N TYR A 393 19.03 -40.49 10.69
CA TYR A 393 18.92 -41.67 11.54
C TYR A 393 17.64 -42.46 11.22
N PRO A 394 17.59 -43.22 10.11
CA PRO A 394 16.39 -43.96 9.68
C PRO A 394 16.02 -45.15 10.59
N LYS A 395 16.83 -45.46 11.61
CA LYS A 395 16.47 -46.37 12.71
C LYS A 395 15.77 -45.65 13.88
N GLY A 396 15.61 -44.33 13.77
CA GLY A 396 15.17 -43.43 14.82
C GLY A 396 16.29 -42.99 15.78
N LEU A 397 15.92 -42.09 16.69
CA LEU A 397 16.71 -41.67 17.87
C LEU A 397 15.83 -41.73 19.12
N ASP A 398 16.42 -41.97 20.28
CA ASP A 398 15.71 -41.77 21.55
C ASP A 398 15.46 -40.26 21.82
N LEU A 399 14.52 -39.98 22.71
CA LEU A 399 14.09 -38.60 23.01
C LEU A 399 15.16 -37.74 23.70
N ASP A 400 16.08 -38.33 24.47
CA ASP A 400 17.15 -37.58 25.15
C ASP A 400 18.23 -37.15 24.15
N THR A 401 18.63 -38.06 23.25
CA THR A 401 19.56 -37.81 22.15
C THR A 401 18.96 -36.82 21.14
N LEU A 402 17.70 -37.00 20.73
CA LEU A 402 17.01 -36.09 19.81
C LEU A 402 16.83 -34.71 20.45
N GLY A 403 16.39 -34.63 21.71
CA GLY A 403 16.27 -33.38 22.46
C GLY A 403 17.59 -32.63 22.60
N THR A 404 18.68 -33.35 22.82
CA THR A 404 20.04 -32.76 22.87
C THR A 404 20.44 -32.20 21.50
N LEU A 405 20.24 -32.94 20.41
CA LEU A 405 20.54 -32.47 19.05
C LEU A 405 19.70 -31.24 18.65
N VAL A 406 18.39 -31.29 18.88
CA VAL A 406 17.47 -30.19 18.58
C VAL A 406 17.80 -28.96 19.43
N GLY A 407 18.12 -29.13 20.71
CA GLY A 407 18.59 -28.04 21.57
C GLY A 407 19.90 -27.39 21.09
N LEU A 408 20.87 -28.19 20.62
CA LEU A 408 22.15 -27.69 20.08
C LEU A 408 22.04 -27.01 18.70
N ILE A 409 20.99 -27.31 17.92
CA ILE A 409 20.80 -26.83 16.54
C ILE A 409 19.81 -25.67 16.46
N ALA A 410 18.69 -25.75 17.17
CA ALA A 410 17.58 -24.78 17.14
C ALA A 410 17.41 -23.97 18.44
N GLY A 411 18.06 -24.37 19.54
CA GLY A 411 17.95 -23.69 20.84
C GLY A 411 16.68 -24.03 21.66
N THR A 412 15.95 -25.06 21.26
CA THR A 412 14.61 -25.40 21.76
C THR A 412 14.61 -26.28 23.02
N HIS A 413 13.56 -26.20 23.82
CA HIS A 413 13.35 -27.02 25.02
C HIS A 413 12.70 -28.39 24.73
N ARG A 414 12.91 -29.36 25.62
CA ARG A 414 12.38 -30.74 25.49
C ARG A 414 10.86 -30.81 25.37
N GLU A 415 10.15 -29.92 26.06
CA GLU A 415 8.69 -29.89 26.12
C GLU A 415 8.10 -29.46 24.77
N GLU A 416 8.63 -28.38 24.17
CA GLU A 416 8.25 -27.93 22.82
C GLU A 416 8.56 -28.98 21.73
N LEU A 417 9.64 -29.75 21.89
CA LEU A 417 9.94 -30.89 21.01
C LEU A 417 8.91 -32.01 21.17
N LEU A 418 8.55 -32.38 22.40
CA LEU A 418 7.52 -33.40 22.67
C LEU A 418 6.18 -33.00 22.07
N ASP A 419 5.74 -31.76 22.32
CA ASP A 419 4.51 -31.22 21.75
C ASP A 419 4.53 -31.34 20.21
N LEU A 420 5.62 -30.94 19.55
CA LEU A 420 5.73 -31.04 18.09
C LEU A 420 5.69 -32.49 17.58
N LEU A 421 6.38 -33.41 18.26
CA LEU A 421 6.39 -34.84 17.91
C LEU A 421 4.99 -35.46 18.04
N GLU A 422 4.22 -35.10 19.07
CA GLU A 422 2.85 -35.60 19.27
C GLU A 422 1.81 -34.92 18.34
N HIS A 423 2.00 -33.66 17.95
CA HIS A 423 1.08 -32.94 17.05
C HIS A 423 1.17 -33.37 15.58
N HIS A 424 2.29 -33.95 15.14
CA HIS A 424 2.58 -34.22 13.73
C HIS A 424 2.62 -35.74 13.45
N PRO A 425 1.59 -36.33 12.79
CA PRO A 425 1.33 -37.78 12.79
C PRO A 425 2.27 -38.64 11.92
N TYR A 426 3.39 -38.07 11.50
CA TYR A 426 4.46 -38.73 10.76
C TYR A 426 5.77 -38.81 11.55
N PHE A 427 5.84 -38.22 12.75
CA PHE A 427 6.77 -38.65 13.76
C PHE A 427 6.13 -39.82 14.51
N GLU A 428 6.72 -41.00 14.37
CA GLU A 428 6.24 -42.23 14.97
C GLU A 428 7.21 -42.65 16.08
N GLN A 429 6.66 -43.13 17.20
CA GLN A 429 7.44 -43.71 18.29
C GLN A 429 7.31 -45.24 18.27
N ASP A 430 8.43 -45.95 18.38
CA ASP A 430 8.43 -47.40 18.51
C ASP A 430 8.12 -47.88 19.94
N LYS A 431 8.07 -49.20 20.13
CA LYS A 431 7.81 -49.84 21.44
C LYS A 431 8.97 -49.74 22.44
N GLN A 432 10.10 -49.15 22.05
CA GLN A 432 11.31 -48.98 22.85
C GLN A 432 11.52 -47.51 23.26
N GLY A 433 10.71 -46.58 22.72
CA GLY A 433 10.77 -45.15 22.97
C GLY A 433 11.47 -44.35 21.86
N THR A 434 11.94 -45.02 20.81
CA THR A 434 12.68 -44.45 19.67
C THR A 434 11.74 -43.71 18.73
N TRP A 435 12.04 -42.46 18.40
CA TRP A 435 11.31 -41.63 17.45
C TRP A 435 11.93 -41.70 16.06
N TYR A 436 11.12 -41.85 15.01
CA TYR A 436 11.53 -41.79 13.61
C TYR A 436 10.52 -41.01 12.75
N CYS A 437 10.99 -40.46 11.62
CA CYS A 437 10.17 -39.69 10.69
C CYS A 437 9.73 -40.55 9.50
N ASN A 438 8.46 -40.93 9.44
CA ASN A 438 7.87 -41.61 8.29
C ASN A 438 7.64 -40.62 7.14
N LEU A 439 8.58 -40.57 6.19
CA LEU A 439 8.54 -39.65 5.06
C LEU A 439 7.32 -39.84 4.14
N THR A 440 6.81 -41.08 4.02
CA THR A 440 5.59 -41.36 3.24
C THR A 440 4.36 -40.78 3.93
N MET A 441 4.27 -40.91 5.26
CA MET A 441 3.21 -40.29 6.04
C MET A 441 3.34 -38.76 6.06
N ARG A 442 4.55 -38.19 6.10
CA ARG A 442 4.77 -36.73 6.01
C ARG A 442 4.26 -36.18 4.68
N GLN A 443 4.58 -36.83 3.56
CA GLN A 443 4.08 -36.42 2.25
C GLN A 443 2.54 -36.49 2.19
N ALA A 444 1.94 -37.62 2.58
CA ALA A 444 0.48 -37.79 2.60
C ALA A 444 -0.23 -36.78 3.52
N TYR A 445 0.40 -36.41 4.65
CA TYR A 445 -0.13 -35.38 5.56
C TYR A 445 -0.04 -33.97 4.98
N LEU A 446 1.04 -33.63 4.28
CA LEU A 446 1.19 -32.34 3.59
C LEU A 446 0.20 -32.21 2.42
N ASP A 447 0.02 -33.29 1.64
CA ASP A 447 -0.98 -33.35 0.57
C ASP A 447 -2.40 -33.21 1.14
N TRP A 448 -2.72 -33.91 2.24
CA TRP A 448 -3.99 -33.75 2.95
C TRP A 448 -4.19 -32.33 3.54
N GLN A 449 -3.16 -31.70 4.10
CA GLN A 449 -3.24 -30.32 4.58
C GLN A 449 -3.58 -29.36 3.42
N LYS A 450 -2.98 -29.57 2.24
CA LYS A 450 -3.25 -28.80 1.03
C LYS A 450 -4.68 -29.02 0.53
N GLU A 451 -5.13 -30.27 0.39
CA GLU A 451 -6.53 -30.59 0.04
C GLU A 451 -7.52 -29.94 1.03
N ARG A 452 -7.23 -30.00 2.33
CA ARG A 452 -8.03 -29.35 3.38
C ARG A 452 -8.09 -27.83 3.20
N GLN A 453 -7.00 -27.18 2.83
CA GLN A 453 -6.98 -25.73 2.54
C GLN A 453 -7.79 -25.39 1.29
N GLU A 454 -7.64 -26.18 0.21
CA GLU A 454 -8.40 -26.02 -1.04
C GLU A 454 -9.92 -26.21 -0.81
N ILE A 455 -10.31 -27.20 0.00
CA ILE A 455 -11.70 -27.43 0.42
C ILE A 455 -12.22 -26.27 1.27
N LEU A 456 -11.45 -25.74 2.22
CA LEU A 456 -11.86 -24.60 3.04
C LEU A 456 -12.05 -23.33 2.21
N ALA A 457 -11.13 -23.02 1.30
CA ALA A 457 -11.25 -21.90 0.37
C ALA A 457 -12.47 -22.06 -0.57
N SER A 458 -12.75 -23.28 -1.02
CA SER A 458 -13.93 -23.60 -1.82
C SER A 458 -15.23 -23.41 -1.03
N LEU A 459 -15.28 -23.85 0.24
CA LEU A 459 -16.42 -23.63 1.13
C LEU A 459 -16.65 -22.14 1.44
N GLU A 460 -15.58 -21.34 1.54
CA GLU A 460 -15.69 -19.89 1.69
C GLU A 460 -16.20 -19.21 0.42
N SER A 461 -15.74 -19.62 -0.77
CA SER A 461 -16.30 -19.17 -2.05
C SER A 461 -17.78 -19.53 -2.20
N TYR A 462 -18.19 -20.76 -1.85
CA TYR A 462 -19.61 -21.14 -1.85
C TYR A 462 -20.44 -20.33 -0.86
N ARG A 463 -19.91 -20.00 0.33
CA ARG A 463 -20.59 -19.10 1.28
C ARG A 463 -20.80 -17.70 0.72
N GLN A 464 -19.82 -17.16 -0.01
CA GLN A 464 -19.96 -15.87 -0.69
C GLN A 464 -21.01 -15.92 -1.81
N GLN A 465 -21.05 -16.99 -2.61
CA GLN A 465 -22.08 -17.19 -3.65
C GLN A 465 -23.49 -17.33 -3.04
N VAL A 466 -23.63 -18.04 -1.92
CA VAL A 466 -24.89 -18.14 -1.17
C VAL A 466 -25.31 -16.79 -0.58
N ALA A 467 -24.38 -15.97 -0.09
CA ALA A 467 -24.69 -14.62 0.37
C ALA A 467 -25.22 -13.74 -0.76
N VAL A 468 -24.51 -13.66 -1.90
CA VAL A 468 -24.95 -12.87 -3.07
C VAL A 468 -26.32 -13.33 -3.58
N THR A 469 -26.54 -14.64 -3.75
CA THR A 469 -27.84 -15.16 -4.20
C THR A 469 -28.96 -14.97 -3.16
N THR A 470 -28.63 -14.79 -1.88
CA THR A 470 -29.61 -14.40 -0.84
C THR A 470 -29.95 -12.91 -0.94
N GLU A 471 -28.98 -12.03 -1.26
CA GLU A 471 -29.22 -10.61 -1.52
C GLU A 471 -30.03 -10.39 -2.82
N GLU A 472 -29.74 -11.15 -3.88
CA GLU A 472 -30.55 -11.21 -5.10
C GLU A 472 -31.98 -11.70 -4.81
N PHE A 473 -32.15 -12.75 -3.99
CA PHE A 473 -33.48 -13.21 -3.57
C PHE A 473 -34.25 -12.14 -2.78
N ASN A 474 -33.59 -11.45 -1.83
CA ASN A 474 -34.22 -10.42 -1.02
C ASN A 474 -34.66 -9.21 -1.87
N THR A 475 -33.81 -8.74 -2.78
CA THR A 475 -34.16 -7.63 -3.69
C THR A 475 -35.27 -8.00 -4.67
N LEU A 476 -35.28 -9.24 -5.20
CA LEU A 476 -36.40 -9.76 -5.99
C LEU A 476 -37.70 -9.91 -5.17
N TYR A 477 -37.59 -10.23 -3.88
CA TYR A 477 -38.74 -10.29 -2.97
C TYR A 477 -39.31 -8.89 -2.68
N GLU A 478 -38.46 -7.89 -2.44
CA GLU A 478 -38.86 -6.48 -2.28
C GLU A 478 -39.56 -5.95 -3.53
N ILE A 479 -38.99 -6.20 -4.72
CA ILE A 479 -39.61 -5.86 -6.02
C ILE A 479 -40.97 -6.56 -6.18
N LYS A 480 -41.06 -7.86 -5.83
CA LYS A 480 -42.32 -8.60 -5.87
C LYS A 480 -43.38 -7.95 -4.97
N THR A 481 -43.04 -7.60 -3.73
CA THR A 481 -43.99 -6.95 -2.81
C THR A 481 -44.42 -5.57 -3.31
N SER A 482 -43.50 -4.76 -3.86
CA SER A 482 -43.84 -3.47 -4.45
C SER A 482 -44.78 -3.59 -5.65
N LEU A 483 -44.59 -4.61 -6.50
CA LEU A 483 -45.49 -4.89 -7.63
C LEU A 483 -46.86 -5.43 -7.18
N GLU A 484 -46.93 -6.16 -6.06
CA GLU A 484 -48.20 -6.58 -5.46
C GLU A 484 -48.97 -5.40 -4.84
N GLU A 485 -48.26 -4.41 -4.26
CA GLU A 485 -48.84 -3.15 -3.80
C GLU A 485 -49.33 -2.26 -4.97
N GLU A 486 -48.52 -2.08 -6.02
CA GLU A 486 -48.94 -1.36 -7.23
C GLU A 486 -50.15 -2.00 -7.91
N LEU A 487 -50.17 -3.33 -8.01
CA LEU A 487 -51.29 -4.08 -8.59
C LEU A 487 -52.56 -3.97 -7.73
N ALA A 488 -52.43 -3.97 -6.40
CA ALA A 488 -53.56 -3.71 -5.50
C ALA A 488 -54.10 -2.28 -5.65
N TYR A 489 -53.22 -1.27 -5.74
CA TYR A 489 -53.60 0.12 -5.99
C TYR A 489 -54.33 0.28 -7.34
N LEU A 490 -53.81 -0.31 -8.41
CA LEU A 490 -54.44 -0.26 -9.74
C LEU A 490 -55.80 -0.98 -9.76
N GLN A 491 -55.97 -2.08 -9.03
CA GLN A 491 -57.27 -2.75 -8.89
C GLN A 491 -58.29 -1.88 -8.14
N ASP A 492 -57.87 -1.17 -7.09
CA ASP A 492 -58.78 -0.29 -6.33
C ASP A 492 -59.14 0.98 -7.12
N HIS A 493 -58.17 1.58 -7.81
CA HIS A 493 -58.40 2.67 -8.74
C HIS A 493 -59.40 2.27 -9.84
N HIS A 494 -59.22 1.09 -10.44
CA HIS A 494 -60.12 0.60 -11.49
C HIS A 494 -61.55 0.41 -10.96
N ARG A 495 -61.73 -0.17 -9.76
CA ARG A 495 -63.06 -0.26 -9.11
C ARG A 495 -63.67 1.12 -8.84
N HIS A 496 -62.85 2.11 -8.49
CA HIS A 496 -63.31 3.48 -8.29
C HIS A 496 -63.78 4.12 -9.61
N GLU A 497 -63.04 3.91 -10.71
CA GLU A 497 -63.46 4.32 -12.05
C GLU A 497 -64.74 3.61 -12.51
N GLU A 498 -64.85 2.29 -12.31
CA GLU A 498 -66.09 1.53 -12.58
C GLU A 498 -67.27 2.09 -11.78
N ALA A 499 -67.10 2.41 -10.50
CA ALA A 499 -68.13 3.01 -9.66
C ALA A 499 -68.53 4.42 -10.14
N LEU A 500 -67.56 5.24 -10.58
CA LEU A 500 -67.83 6.56 -11.17
C LEU A 500 -68.57 6.45 -12.52
N PHE A 501 -68.19 5.50 -13.38
CA PHE A 501 -68.91 5.23 -14.63
C PHE A 501 -70.33 4.73 -14.37
N GLN A 502 -70.52 3.81 -13.41
CA GLN A 502 -71.83 3.30 -13.01
C GLN A 502 -72.73 4.42 -12.47
N ALA A 503 -72.22 5.27 -11.57
CA ALA A 503 -72.95 6.44 -11.08
C ALA A 503 -73.31 7.43 -12.21
N LYS A 504 -72.43 7.59 -13.20
CA LYS A 504 -72.71 8.42 -14.39
C LYS A 504 -73.77 7.81 -15.30
N ILE A 505 -73.79 6.48 -15.45
CA ILE A 505 -74.84 5.74 -16.17
C ILE A 505 -76.19 5.90 -15.47
N GLU A 506 -76.23 5.85 -14.14
CA GLU A 506 -77.45 6.07 -13.35
C GLU A 506 -77.97 7.51 -13.47
N GLU A 507 -77.10 8.52 -13.43
CA GLU A 507 -77.46 9.93 -13.71
C GLU A 507 -78.00 10.12 -15.14
N LEU A 508 -77.37 9.48 -16.14
CA LEU A 508 -77.82 9.50 -17.54
C LEU A 508 -79.12 8.71 -17.76
N SER A 509 -79.40 7.71 -16.92
CA SER A 509 -80.67 6.97 -16.93
C SER A 509 -81.80 7.83 -16.35
N ALA A 510 -81.60 8.42 -15.16
CA ALA A 510 -82.58 9.29 -14.52
C ALA A 510 -82.92 10.54 -15.35
N THR A 511 -81.93 11.12 -16.04
CA THR A 511 -82.17 12.24 -16.98
C THR A 511 -82.89 11.80 -18.26
N ASN A 512 -82.63 10.60 -18.79
CA ASN A 512 -83.43 10.02 -19.87
C ASN A 512 -84.88 9.73 -19.45
N GLU A 513 -85.11 9.24 -18.23
CA GLU A 513 -86.46 9.05 -17.70
C GLU A 513 -87.21 10.38 -17.59
N HIS A 514 -86.57 11.43 -17.06
CA HIS A 514 -87.14 12.79 -17.04
C HIS A 514 -87.49 13.27 -18.46
N LEU A 515 -86.56 13.19 -19.41
CA LEU A 515 -86.79 13.58 -20.80
C LEU A 515 -87.88 12.74 -21.48
N THR A 516 -88.06 11.48 -21.08
CA THR A 516 -89.14 10.61 -21.57
C THR A 516 -90.50 11.00 -21.00
N LEU A 517 -90.57 11.33 -19.70
CA LEU A 517 -91.77 11.89 -19.08
C LEU A 517 -92.16 13.25 -19.69
N GLU A 518 -91.18 14.11 -19.94
CA GLU A 518 -91.36 15.41 -20.57
C GLU A 518 -91.81 15.27 -22.04
N ASN A 519 -91.22 14.35 -22.81
CA ASN A 519 -91.70 14.01 -24.16
C ASN A 519 -93.14 13.48 -24.15
N ASN A 520 -93.51 12.64 -23.19
CA ASN A 520 -94.86 12.12 -23.07
C ASN A 520 -95.87 13.21 -22.67
N ARG A 521 -95.45 14.15 -21.80
CA ARG A 521 -96.23 15.36 -21.51
C ARG A 521 -96.42 16.22 -22.76
N LEU A 522 -95.36 16.52 -23.49
CA LEU A 522 -95.42 17.33 -24.73
C LEU A 522 -96.26 16.65 -25.82
N LYS A 523 -96.23 15.32 -25.94
CA LYS A 523 -97.15 14.56 -26.82
C LYS A 523 -98.61 14.71 -26.41
N ASN A 524 -98.92 14.67 -25.11
CA ASN A 524 -100.28 14.88 -24.61
C ASN A 524 -100.74 16.33 -24.84
N GLU A 525 -99.88 17.32 -24.62
CA GLU A 525 -100.16 18.73 -24.92
C GLU A 525 -100.34 18.96 -26.44
N TYR A 526 -99.56 18.28 -27.29
CA TYR A 526 -99.71 18.30 -28.75
C TYR A 526 -101.03 17.67 -29.21
N ALA A 527 -101.39 16.49 -28.70
CA ALA A 527 -102.67 15.85 -29.02
C ALA A 527 -103.89 16.70 -28.60
N LEU A 528 -103.78 17.43 -27.48
CA LEU A 528 -104.80 18.39 -27.04
C LEU A 528 -104.91 19.62 -27.98
N LEU A 529 -103.79 20.05 -28.56
CA LEU A 529 -103.75 21.10 -29.58
C LEU A 529 -104.28 20.62 -30.94
N GLU A 530 -103.97 19.38 -31.32
CA GLU A 530 -104.48 18.73 -32.54
C GLU A 530 -106.00 18.54 -32.48
N GLN A 531 -106.53 18.08 -31.32
CA GLN A 531 -107.98 18.05 -31.09
C GLN A 531 -108.61 19.45 -31.22
N LYS A 532 -108.02 20.49 -30.63
CA LYS A 532 -108.50 21.88 -30.79
C LYS A 532 -108.42 22.39 -32.22
N GLN A 533 -107.39 22.00 -32.97
CA GLN A 533 -107.28 22.32 -34.39
C GLN A 533 -108.41 21.65 -35.19
N GLN A 534 -108.77 20.42 -34.84
CA GLN A 534 -109.88 19.69 -35.46
C GLN A 534 -111.25 20.31 -35.10
N GLU A 535 -111.49 20.65 -33.83
CA GLU A 535 -112.68 21.40 -33.38
C GLU A 535 -112.81 22.76 -34.12
N LEU A 536 -111.70 23.47 -34.34
CA LEU A 536 -111.69 24.72 -35.11
C LEU A 536 -111.94 24.49 -36.61
N LEU A 537 -111.46 23.39 -37.20
CA LEU A 537 -111.74 23.03 -38.58
C LEU A 537 -113.22 22.68 -38.78
N GLU A 538 -113.82 21.88 -37.89
CA GLU A 538 -115.26 21.60 -37.89
C GLU A 538 -116.10 22.89 -37.75
N HIS A 539 -115.65 23.83 -36.91
CA HIS A 539 -116.30 25.13 -36.77
C HIS A 539 -116.15 26.01 -38.04
N VAL A 540 -115.06 25.89 -38.79
CA VAL A 540 -114.86 26.54 -40.09
C VAL A 540 -115.72 25.89 -41.18
N GLU A 541 -115.88 24.56 -41.20
CA GLU A 541 -116.81 23.89 -42.12
C GLU A 541 -118.28 24.21 -41.81
N HIS A 542 -118.62 24.35 -40.52
CA HIS A 542 -119.94 24.82 -40.10
C HIS A 542 -120.21 26.25 -40.57
N GLN A 543 -119.25 27.17 -40.44
CA GLN A 543 -119.37 28.52 -40.99
C GLN A 543 -119.37 28.54 -42.54
N GLY A 544 -118.62 27.65 -43.18
CA GLY A 544 -118.62 27.47 -44.64
C GLY A 544 -119.98 27.03 -45.18
N SER A 545 -120.62 26.04 -44.52
CA SER A 545 -121.95 25.57 -44.89
C SER A 545 -123.07 26.58 -44.57
N GLN A 546 -122.94 27.37 -43.49
CA GLN A 546 -123.77 28.56 -43.25
C GLN A 546 -123.61 29.61 -44.38
N LEU A 547 -122.38 29.88 -44.83
CA LEU A 547 -122.14 30.81 -45.95
C LEU A 547 -122.69 30.28 -47.28
N VAL A 548 -122.70 28.96 -47.51
CA VAL A 548 -123.35 28.35 -48.68
C VAL A 548 -124.87 28.51 -48.61
N THR A 549 -125.51 28.24 -47.47
CA THR A 549 -126.97 28.45 -47.31
C THR A 549 -127.34 29.91 -47.53
N LEU A 550 -126.65 30.85 -46.88
CA LEU A 550 -126.83 32.30 -47.07
C LEU A 550 -126.61 32.75 -48.54
N ARG A 551 -125.67 32.14 -49.27
CA ARG A 551 -125.53 32.36 -50.73
C ARG A 551 -126.74 31.86 -51.52
N THR A 552 -127.31 30.69 -51.20
CA THR A 552 -128.54 30.23 -51.86
C THR A 552 -129.74 31.13 -51.56
N GLU A 553 -129.83 31.67 -50.34
CA GLU A 553 -130.89 32.60 -49.94
C GLU A 553 -130.73 33.96 -50.62
N LYS A 554 -129.51 34.51 -50.67
CA LYS A 554 -129.20 35.72 -51.44
C LYS A 554 -129.61 35.56 -52.91
N ASN A 555 -129.36 34.41 -53.52
CA ASN A 555 -129.75 34.15 -54.91
C ASN A 555 -131.28 34.00 -55.06
N LYS A 556 -131.97 33.31 -54.14
CA LYS A 556 -133.45 33.26 -54.09
C LYS A 556 -134.07 34.65 -53.94
N LEU A 557 -133.45 35.53 -53.14
CA LEU A 557 -133.88 36.91 -52.94
C LEU A 557 -133.63 37.78 -54.18
N LYS A 558 -132.48 37.62 -54.88
CA LYS A 558 -132.20 38.34 -56.14
C LYS A 558 -133.23 38.00 -57.22
N VAL A 559 -133.56 36.72 -57.41
CA VAL A 559 -134.59 36.29 -58.37
C VAL A 559 -135.97 36.85 -58.01
N LYS A 560 -136.32 36.93 -56.71
CA LYS A 560 -137.56 37.60 -56.26
C LYS A 560 -137.54 39.11 -56.55
N LEU A 561 -136.40 39.78 -56.38
CA LEU A 561 -136.27 41.21 -56.64
C LEU A 561 -136.51 41.54 -58.12
N GLU A 562 -135.84 40.82 -59.02
CA GLU A 562 -136.01 40.95 -60.47
C GLU A 562 -137.47 40.68 -60.89
N GLN A 563 -138.16 39.72 -60.25
CA GLN A 563 -139.59 39.49 -60.47
C GLN A 563 -140.49 40.63 -59.96
N THR A 564 -140.11 41.32 -58.88
CA THR A 564 -140.85 42.51 -58.40
C THR A 564 -140.60 43.76 -59.24
N GLU A 565 -139.38 43.99 -59.74
CA GLU A 565 -139.07 45.14 -60.61
C GLU A 565 -139.79 45.03 -61.96
N ASN A 566 -139.82 43.83 -62.56
CA ASN A 566 -140.58 43.59 -63.79
C ASN A 566 -142.10 43.79 -63.60
N ARG A 567 -142.66 43.42 -62.43
CA ARG A 567 -144.05 43.73 -62.08
C ARG A 567 -144.28 45.23 -61.86
N ALA A 568 -143.34 45.95 -61.26
CA ALA A 568 -143.44 47.39 -61.05
C ALA A 568 -143.49 48.14 -62.40
N MET A 569 -142.64 47.79 -63.36
CA MET A 569 -142.67 48.37 -64.71
C MET A 569 -143.99 48.08 -65.45
N GLN A 570 -144.53 46.86 -65.33
CA GLN A 570 -145.84 46.52 -65.92
C GLN A 570 -146.97 47.35 -65.30
N LEU A 571 -146.99 47.50 -63.97
CA LEU A 571 -147.98 48.32 -63.26
C LEU A 571 -147.86 49.80 -63.65
N GLN A 572 -146.64 50.34 -63.75
CA GLN A 572 -146.39 51.73 -64.15
C GLN A 572 -146.85 52.02 -65.59
N SER A 573 -146.67 51.07 -66.51
CA SER A 573 -147.19 51.17 -67.88
C SER A 573 -148.73 51.23 -67.91
N THR A 574 -149.40 50.33 -67.18
CA THR A 574 -150.87 50.29 -67.12
C THR A 574 -151.49 51.49 -66.38
N LEU A 575 -150.79 52.05 -65.37
CA LEU A 575 -151.23 53.24 -64.66
C LEU A 575 -151.28 54.47 -65.58
N ASN A 576 -150.28 54.62 -66.45
CA ASN A 576 -150.22 55.74 -67.39
C ASN A 576 -151.37 55.69 -68.42
N GLN A 577 -151.71 54.51 -68.95
CA GLN A 577 -152.87 54.35 -69.84
C GLN A 577 -154.19 54.67 -69.13
N LEU A 578 -154.39 54.16 -67.91
CA LEU A 578 -155.59 54.46 -67.11
C LEU A 578 -155.74 55.96 -66.79
N MET A 579 -154.63 56.69 -66.60
CA MET A 579 -154.68 58.14 -66.40
C MET A 579 -155.08 58.91 -67.66
N GLU A 580 -154.62 58.52 -68.85
CA GLU A 580 -155.09 59.17 -70.08
C GLU A 580 -156.60 58.98 -70.31
N ASP A 581 -157.11 57.77 -70.09
CA ASP A 581 -158.54 57.48 -70.24
C ASP A 581 -159.39 58.19 -69.19
N ALA A 582 -158.94 58.24 -67.92
CA ALA A 582 -159.59 59.03 -66.88
C ALA A 582 -159.64 60.53 -67.22
N GLN A 583 -158.57 61.08 -67.79
CA GLN A 583 -158.50 62.49 -68.18
C GLN A 583 -159.50 62.82 -69.31
N ARG A 584 -159.65 61.92 -70.30
CA ARG A 584 -160.65 62.04 -71.39
C ARG A 584 -162.08 62.09 -70.83
N GLU A 585 -162.38 61.22 -69.87
CA GLU A 585 -163.73 61.12 -69.30
C GLU A 585 -164.06 62.29 -68.34
N VAL A 586 -163.05 62.86 -67.65
CA VAL A 586 -163.21 64.10 -66.89
C VAL A 586 -163.60 65.28 -67.80
N ASP A 587 -162.98 65.42 -68.97
CA ASP A 587 -163.31 66.51 -69.90
C ASP A 587 -164.64 66.30 -70.66
N ARG A 588 -165.12 65.05 -70.75
CA ARG A 588 -166.50 64.73 -71.11
C ARG A 588 -167.47 65.20 -70.03
N LEU A 589 -167.26 64.79 -68.78
CA LEU A 589 -168.13 65.13 -67.65
C LEU A 589 -168.24 66.64 -67.40
N LYS A 590 -167.16 67.41 -67.59
CA LYS A 590 -167.22 68.90 -67.54
C LYS A 590 -168.25 69.49 -68.50
N LYS A 591 -168.34 68.99 -69.73
CA LYS A 591 -169.32 69.47 -70.74
C LYS A 591 -170.75 69.13 -70.33
N GLU A 592 -170.96 67.98 -69.73
CA GLU A 592 -172.27 67.53 -69.22
C GLU A 592 -172.71 68.33 -67.99
N VAL A 593 -171.79 68.68 -67.08
CA VAL A 593 -172.05 69.58 -65.94
C VAL A 593 -172.47 70.97 -66.42
N VAL A 594 -171.78 71.56 -67.40
CA VAL A 594 -172.14 72.90 -67.96
C VAL A 594 -173.55 72.91 -68.57
N SER A 595 -173.93 71.83 -69.26
CA SER A 595 -175.31 71.63 -69.75
C SER A 595 -176.33 71.60 -68.59
N LYS A 596 -176.00 70.90 -67.50
CA LYS A 596 -176.89 70.79 -66.33
C LYS A 596 -176.98 72.04 -65.47
N THR A 597 -175.92 72.86 -65.38
CA THR A 597 -176.00 74.15 -64.67
C THR A 597 -176.97 75.11 -65.36
N HIS A 598 -176.95 75.23 -66.70
CA HIS A 598 -177.94 76.06 -67.41
C HIS A 598 -179.39 75.54 -67.25
N GLN A 599 -179.61 74.22 -67.15
CA GLN A 599 -180.93 73.69 -66.81
C GLN A 599 -181.36 74.06 -65.38
N LEU A 600 -180.43 74.10 -64.42
CA LEU A 600 -180.69 74.50 -63.04
C LEU A 600 -180.92 76.01 -62.87
N GLU A 601 -180.16 76.85 -63.57
CA GLU A 601 -180.31 78.32 -63.53
C GLU A 601 -181.70 78.73 -64.05
N SER A 602 -182.16 78.11 -65.14
CA SER A 602 -183.52 78.27 -65.67
C SER A 602 -184.60 77.89 -64.64
N LEU A 603 -184.47 76.73 -63.98
CA LEU A 603 -185.44 76.28 -62.97
C LEU A 603 -185.41 77.10 -61.67
N GLN A 604 -184.24 77.59 -61.26
CA GLN A 604 -184.11 78.46 -60.08
C GLN A 604 -184.68 79.86 -60.32
N TYR A 605 -184.60 80.39 -61.55
CA TYR A 605 -185.24 81.66 -61.91
C TYR A 605 -186.76 81.59 -61.64
N ALA A 606 -187.44 80.57 -62.17
CA ALA A 606 -188.87 80.35 -61.96
C ALA A 606 -189.23 80.13 -60.47
N ASN A 607 -188.41 79.39 -59.73
CA ASN A 607 -188.68 79.10 -58.31
C ASN A 607 -188.51 80.35 -57.41
N LYS A 608 -187.57 81.25 -57.74
CA LYS A 608 -187.37 82.50 -57.01
C LYS A 608 -188.48 83.53 -57.27
N GLU A 609 -189.11 83.48 -58.44
CA GLU A 609 -190.34 84.23 -58.76
C GLU A 609 -191.51 83.81 -57.85
N LEU A 610 -191.68 82.50 -57.63
CA LEU A 610 -192.70 81.96 -56.71
C LEU A 610 -192.44 82.37 -55.25
N GLN A 611 -191.18 82.36 -54.80
CA GLN A 611 -190.82 82.78 -53.44
C GLN A 611 -191.11 84.27 -53.17
N ARG A 612 -190.95 85.15 -54.17
CA ARG A 612 -191.34 86.58 -54.07
C ARG A 612 -192.83 86.76 -53.80
N ASN A 613 -193.68 85.91 -54.37
CA ASN A 613 -195.12 85.95 -54.15
C ASN A 613 -195.53 85.37 -52.79
N LEU A 614 -194.83 84.34 -52.29
CA LEU A 614 -195.10 83.76 -50.97
C LEU A 614 -194.71 84.67 -49.79
N ALA A 615 -193.58 85.39 -49.88
CA ALA A 615 -193.16 86.30 -48.83
C ALA A 615 -194.14 87.48 -48.64
N ARG A 616 -194.71 87.97 -49.75
CA ARG A 616 -195.67 89.09 -49.77
C ARG A 616 -196.93 88.81 -48.94
N LEU A 617 -197.33 87.55 -48.81
CA LEU A 617 -198.45 87.09 -47.97
C LEU A 617 -198.08 86.90 -46.48
N HIS A 618 -196.79 86.84 -46.14
CA HIS A 618 -196.34 86.72 -44.76
C HIS A 618 -196.16 88.07 -44.05
N GLU A 619 -195.87 89.13 -44.81
CA GLU A 619 -195.85 90.53 -44.36
C GLU A 619 -197.19 90.91 -43.70
N GLU A 620 -198.30 90.59 -44.37
CA GLU A 620 -199.67 90.93 -43.97
C GLU A 620 -200.11 90.19 -42.69
N ARG A 621 -199.66 88.95 -42.47
CA ARG A 621 -200.16 88.10 -41.38
C ARG A 621 -199.63 88.49 -39.99
N ARG A 622 -198.50 89.19 -39.87
CA ARG A 622 -197.92 89.57 -38.56
C ARG A 622 -198.33 90.95 -38.06
N GLN A 623 -198.69 91.89 -38.95
CA GLN A 623 -199.35 93.15 -38.57
C GLN A 623 -200.71 92.93 -37.85
N MET A 624 -201.27 91.73 -37.96
CA MET A 624 -202.55 91.33 -37.37
C MET A 624 -202.46 90.59 -36.02
N LYS A 625 -201.26 90.42 -35.42
CA LYS A 625 -201.09 89.70 -34.13
C LYS A 625 -200.08 90.38 -33.18
N ARG A 626 -200.19 91.67 -32.87
CA ARG A 626 -201.26 92.37 -32.10
C ARG A 626 -201.47 91.85 -30.66
N GLN A 627 -201.10 92.72 -29.70
CA GLN A 627 -202.00 93.29 -28.68
C GLN A 627 -202.58 92.42 -27.51
N ALA A 628 -201.98 91.28 -27.11
CA ALA A 628 -202.37 90.57 -25.87
C ALA A 628 -201.17 89.78 -25.25
N THR A 629 -200.53 90.20 -24.14
CA THR A 629 -200.91 90.18 -22.70
C THR A 629 -200.79 88.82 -21.99
N SER A 630 -199.81 88.71 -21.09
CA SER A 630 -200.13 88.49 -19.67
C SER A 630 -200.62 89.83 -19.07
N TRP A 631 -201.35 89.90 -17.95
CA TRP A 631 -201.81 88.91 -16.97
C TRP A 631 -203.29 89.30 -16.60
N PRO A 632 -203.97 88.85 -15.52
CA PRO A 632 -203.58 88.01 -14.39
C PRO A 632 -204.51 86.77 -14.17
N VAL A 633 -204.39 86.14 -13.00
CA VAL A 633 -205.45 85.31 -12.38
C VAL A 633 -206.07 86.11 -11.23
N ARG A 634 -207.38 85.92 -10.95
CA ARG A 634 -208.28 86.82 -10.18
C ARG A 634 -208.66 88.03 -11.05
N ILE A 635 -209.89 88.52 -11.13
CA ILE A 635 -211.11 88.40 -10.29
C ILE A 635 -212.25 88.03 -11.26
N LEU A 636 -212.97 86.90 -11.22
CA LEU A 636 -213.53 86.06 -10.13
C LEU A 636 -214.65 86.78 -9.38
N MET A 637 -215.90 86.33 -9.57
CA MET A 637 -217.13 87.16 -9.50
C MET A 637 -217.20 88.08 -10.75
N PHE A 638 -218.32 88.18 -11.46
CA PHE A 638 -219.61 88.55 -10.87
C PHE A 638 -220.84 87.73 -11.30
N PHE A 639 -220.85 87.17 -12.52
CA PHE A 639 -222.02 86.50 -13.11
C PHE A 639 -221.60 85.16 -13.75
N SER A 640 -222.18 83.98 -13.45
CA SER A 640 -223.49 83.64 -12.85
C SER A 640 -224.69 84.07 -13.72
N GLY A 641 -225.67 83.19 -13.90
CA GLY A 641 -226.28 83.00 -15.23
C GLY A 641 -225.58 81.84 -15.92
N LEU A 642 -225.86 80.55 -15.62
CA LEU A 642 -227.15 79.91 -15.31
C LEU A 642 -228.05 79.89 -16.56
N MET A 643 -228.72 78.75 -16.78
CA MET A 643 -229.52 78.41 -17.97
C MET A 643 -228.69 78.17 -19.25
N ASP A 644 -228.93 77.15 -20.06
CA ASP A 644 -229.64 75.88 -19.83
C ASP A 644 -229.16 74.86 -20.90
N ARG A 645 -229.59 73.60 -20.78
CA ARG A 645 -229.69 72.54 -21.84
C ARG A 645 -229.02 72.82 -23.23
N ARG A 646 -228.10 72.03 -23.84
CA ARG A 646 -227.16 70.90 -23.57
C ARG A 646 -226.84 70.29 -24.98
N LYS A 647 -225.64 69.97 -25.49
CA LYS A 647 -224.20 69.99 -25.09
C LYS A 647 -223.34 70.48 -26.30
N THR A 648 -222.01 70.44 -26.26
CA THR A 648 -221.08 71.00 -27.28
C THR A 648 -219.76 70.19 -27.48
N ILE A 649 -218.94 70.61 -28.48
CA ILE A 649 -217.51 70.27 -28.79
C ILE A 649 -217.25 68.99 -29.61
N GLY A 650 -216.33 69.09 -30.59
CA GLY A 650 -215.73 67.92 -31.26
C GLY A 650 -215.00 68.11 -32.61
N GLY A 651 -215.00 69.31 -33.23
CA GLY A 651 -214.41 69.57 -34.56
C GLY A 651 -213.54 70.81 -34.62
#